data_AF-A0A954JM91-F1
#
_entry.id   AF-A0A954JM91-F1
#
_cell.length_a   1.000
_cell.length_b   1.000
_cell.length_c   1.000
_cell.angle_alpha   90.00
_cell.angle_beta   90.00
_cell.angle_gamma   90.00
#
_symmetry.space_group_name_H-M   'P 1'
#
loop_
_entity.id
_entity.type
_entity.pdbx_description
1 polymer ?
#
loop_
_entity_poly.entity_id
_entity_poly.type
_entity_poly.pdbx_seq_one_letter_code
_entity_poly.pdbx_strand_id
1 'polypeptide(L)'
;LRSLENKWALAAIIYLLLGGLLFSANILAGWRQSVEGNGTWARLLGVAAYAATAQLLPLLALSAMTVNSKVGTDSIRQTGTAIIAFLYSAFWVTLSLRPTVRPIAGKDPLPLVNQPGFVERVEEIASQLRIRTPVVRQLDSGGGAMSIAAFAGGLPAPSIVVSDGVLFRLKDLERDAIVAHELGHIANRSLWAYPVVPTIAAVAAVLTSVRLPLLSAVLLGMSVQIALFRVVSRYFEFSSDRHAARAIGVAETITALDKTHVASPIGNKGWWSFLAYATATHPSLEERLSALKQLHSEDGELPISWSESAAQRRRRGARIAGLLWLATVVILVALPQTDATELATIPILLATVFGPYLLIQKAIRKDVRTEMKRRQNASQARSSNWGVLIVLVLSVLLLFYMDHSLAEFKATLVTMAALGLVIFFAIVLLGTVLSRRNPYIKMLQAQQRRDWNEAIRIGEANLKKWKGDPAPRTDLALIKWMAGRRDEAIADLAELRESFPKFKQSWLTAAILELSRGNYHVATKLALEAAEDLPDDMAPHVIAARCQRLLGDVDKLREQSEIVTKIDPGSSSAPALEMLVAMLEGHGSVAWQKLEETEKQAPGDPFVLLLRAEMEHRFGDEQKAREALSSAQRILAASPMSFLQPELEHVRKLIDPPAETLPSLNGPEPPSIH
;
A
#
# COMPACT_ATOMS: atom_id res chain seq x y z
N LEU A 1 -5.63 15.08 -54.58
CA LEU A 1 -4.49 15.85 -54.04
C LEU A 1 -4.98 17.03 -53.20
N ARG A 2 -5.62 18.07 -53.77
CA ARG A 2 -6.17 19.21 -52.99
C ARG A 2 -7.11 18.84 -51.82
N SER A 3 -7.97 17.82 -51.98
CA SER A 3 -8.84 17.35 -50.89
C SER A 3 -8.11 16.62 -49.75
N LEU A 4 -6.96 16.01 -50.05
CA LEU A 4 -6.10 15.36 -49.05
C LEU A 4 -5.24 16.40 -48.33
N GLU A 5 -4.71 17.38 -49.05
CA GLU A 5 -3.98 18.53 -48.49
C GLU A 5 -4.85 19.30 -47.46
N ASN A 6 -6.12 19.55 -47.80
CA ASN A 6 -7.06 20.21 -46.89
C ASN A 6 -7.35 19.40 -45.61
N LYS A 7 -7.39 18.07 -45.70
CA LYS A 7 -7.61 17.20 -44.53
C LYS A 7 -6.41 17.20 -43.59
N TRP A 8 -5.19 17.16 -44.13
CA TRP A 8 -3.97 17.25 -43.33
C TRP A 8 -3.82 18.61 -42.66
N ALA A 9 -4.13 19.70 -43.37
CA ALA A 9 -4.11 21.04 -42.81
C ALA A 9 -5.12 21.18 -41.65
N LEU A 10 -6.37 20.72 -41.84
CA LEU A 10 -7.38 20.76 -40.79
C LEU A 10 -7.00 19.90 -39.58
N ALA A 11 -6.52 18.66 -39.82
CA ALA A 11 -6.05 17.79 -38.75
C ALA A 11 -4.91 18.45 -37.97
N ALA A 12 -3.90 18.99 -38.66
CA ALA A 12 -2.78 19.70 -38.04
C ALA A 12 -3.25 20.89 -37.19
N ILE A 13 -4.21 21.69 -37.66
CA ILE A 13 -4.80 22.79 -36.89
C ILE A 13 -5.47 22.25 -35.61
N ILE A 14 -6.28 21.20 -35.72
CA ILE A 14 -6.94 20.57 -34.56
C ILE A 14 -5.89 20.06 -33.56
N TYR A 15 -4.82 19.41 -34.03
CA TYR A 15 -3.73 18.95 -33.16
C TYR A 15 -3.00 20.08 -32.47
N LEU A 16 -2.73 21.18 -33.16
CA LEU A 16 -2.09 22.36 -32.56
C LEU A 16 -2.99 23.00 -31.50
N LEU A 17 -4.28 23.15 -31.77
CA LEU A 17 -5.24 23.70 -30.81
C LEU A 17 -5.43 22.81 -29.59
N LEU A 18 -5.70 21.51 -29.80
CA LEU A 18 -5.89 20.55 -28.73
C LEU A 18 -4.58 20.32 -27.95
N GLY A 19 -3.44 20.28 -28.63
CA GLY A 19 -2.13 20.20 -28.02
C GLY A 19 -1.80 21.41 -27.17
N GLY A 20 -2.10 22.63 -27.64
CA GLY A 20 -1.96 23.85 -26.85
C GLY A 20 -2.85 23.87 -25.61
N LEU A 21 -4.10 23.38 -25.73
CA LEU A 21 -5.03 23.24 -24.62
C LEU A 21 -4.52 22.24 -23.57
N LEU A 22 -4.12 21.03 -24.01
CA LEU A 22 -3.57 19.99 -23.13
C LEU A 22 -2.27 20.44 -22.47
N PHE A 23 -1.38 21.10 -23.22
CA PHE A 23 -0.16 21.69 -22.69
C PHE A 23 -0.46 22.66 -21.54
N SER A 24 -1.39 23.59 -21.76
CA SER A 24 -1.81 24.56 -20.74
C SER A 24 -2.46 23.87 -19.53
N ALA A 25 -3.33 22.89 -19.75
CA ALA A 25 -3.95 22.11 -18.70
C ALA A 25 -2.92 21.30 -17.88
N ASN A 26 -1.91 20.73 -18.54
CA ASN A 26 -0.84 19.97 -17.91
C ASN A 26 0.12 20.88 -17.11
N ILE A 27 0.36 22.12 -17.56
CA ILE A 27 1.06 23.14 -16.75
C ILE A 27 0.27 23.38 -15.46
N LEU A 28 -1.04 23.62 -15.55
CA LEU A 28 -1.88 23.86 -14.37
C LEU A 28 -1.93 22.64 -13.43
N ALA A 29 -2.01 21.43 -13.99
CA ALA A 29 -2.01 20.19 -13.22
C ALA A 29 -0.68 19.96 -12.49
N GLY A 30 0.44 20.21 -13.16
CA GLY A 30 1.80 20.02 -12.62
C GLY A 30 2.35 21.18 -11.81
N TRP A 31 1.77 22.39 -11.94
CA TRP A 31 2.24 23.63 -11.31
C TRP A 31 2.45 23.46 -9.82
N ARG A 32 1.43 22.93 -9.15
CA ARG A 32 1.45 22.78 -7.70
C ARG A 32 2.54 21.84 -7.22
N GLN A 33 2.72 20.72 -7.91
CA GLN A 33 3.79 19.79 -7.60
C GLN A 33 5.16 20.44 -7.84
N SER A 34 5.31 21.22 -8.91
CA SER A 34 6.54 21.97 -9.19
C SER A 34 6.87 22.93 -8.04
N VAL A 35 5.90 23.70 -7.54
CA VAL A 35 6.11 24.61 -6.40
C VAL A 35 6.47 23.84 -5.13
N GLU A 36 5.69 22.80 -4.78
CA GLU A 36 5.88 22.03 -3.54
C GLU A 36 7.16 21.17 -3.52
N GLY A 37 7.71 20.84 -4.69
CA GLY A 37 8.92 20.03 -4.88
C GLY A 37 10.16 20.82 -5.30
N ASN A 38 10.14 22.16 -5.22
CA ASN A 38 11.24 23.04 -5.66
C ASN A 38 11.66 22.82 -7.14
N GLY A 39 10.69 22.51 -8.00
CA GLY A 39 10.85 22.35 -9.45
C GLY A 39 11.13 23.65 -10.18
N THR A 40 11.55 23.55 -11.44
CA THR A 40 11.81 24.70 -12.31
C THR A 40 10.75 24.83 -13.38
N TRP A 41 10.48 26.07 -13.82
CA TRP A 41 9.58 26.33 -14.95
C TRP A 41 9.99 25.57 -16.21
N ALA A 42 11.29 25.54 -16.54
CA ALA A 42 11.77 24.83 -17.73
C ALA A 42 11.39 23.34 -17.70
N ARG A 43 11.54 22.69 -16.53
CA ARG A 43 11.15 21.28 -16.36
C ARG A 43 9.63 21.11 -16.42
N LEU A 44 8.86 21.99 -15.78
CA LEU A 44 7.39 21.93 -15.84
C LEU A 44 6.88 22.06 -17.29
N LEU A 45 7.41 23.03 -18.05
CA LEU A 45 7.06 23.21 -19.47
C LEU A 45 7.44 21.98 -20.30
N GLY A 46 8.65 21.44 -20.10
CA GLY A 46 9.09 20.22 -20.79
C GLY A 46 8.20 19.01 -20.48
N VAL A 47 7.86 18.81 -19.20
CA VAL A 47 6.94 17.75 -18.76
C VAL A 47 5.54 17.94 -19.35
N ALA A 48 5.01 19.17 -19.37
CA ALA A 48 3.70 19.46 -19.92
C ALA A 48 3.64 19.23 -21.44
N ALA A 49 4.70 19.59 -22.18
CA ALA A 49 4.81 19.34 -23.61
C ALA A 49 4.86 17.84 -23.92
N TYR A 50 5.68 17.11 -23.16
CA TYR A 50 5.75 15.66 -23.22
C TYR A 50 4.39 14.99 -22.95
N ALA A 51 3.72 15.40 -21.86
CA ALA A 51 2.42 14.88 -21.49
C ALA A 51 1.37 15.17 -22.57
N ALA A 52 1.29 16.39 -23.08
CA ALA A 52 0.37 16.76 -24.15
C ALA A 52 0.59 15.92 -25.41
N THR A 53 1.86 15.69 -25.78
CA THR A 53 2.21 14.86 -26.94
C THR A 53 1.77 13.41 -26.74
N ALA A 54 2.06 12.81 -25.57
CA ALA A 54 1.62 11.46 -25.25
C ALA A 54 0.09 11.34 -25.30
N GLN A 55 -0.63 12.29 -24.70
CA GLN A 55 -2.09 12.29 -24.67
C GLN A 55 -2.71 12.33 -26.08
N LEU A 56 -2.09 12.99 -27.05
CA LEU A 56 -2.57 13.09 -28.44
C LEU A 56 -2.29 11.85 -29.30
N LEU A 57 -1.42 10.92 -28.88
CA LEU A 57 -1.02 9.78 -29.71
C LEU A 57 -2.19 8.89 -30.22
N PRO A 58 -3.24 8.60 -29.43
CA PRO A 58 -4.38 7.82 -29.94
C PRO A 58 -5.13 8.51 -31.09
N LEU A 59 -5.24 9.84 -31.05
CA LEU A 59 -5.84 10.60 -32.15
C LEU A 59 -4.91 10.56 -33.37
N LEU A 60 -3.60 10.75 -33.18
CA LEU A 60 -2.62 10.67 -34.27
C LEU A 60 -2.67 9.31 -34.98
N ALA A 61 -2.85 8.22 -34.22
CA ALA A 61 -3.06 6.89 -34.79
C ALA A 61 -4.32 6.82 -35.66
N LEU A 62 -5.44 7.40 -35.21
CA LEU A 62 -6.67 7.51 -36.03
C LEU A 62 -6.42 8.33 -37.31
N SER A 63 -5.73 9.47 -37.22
CA SER A 63 -5.40 10.29 -38.40
C SER A 63 -4.52 9.53 -39.39
N ALA A 64 -3.51 8.81 -38.91
CA ALA A 64 -2.67 7.97 -39.77
C ALA A 64 -3.48 6.86 -40.47
N MET A 65 -4.40 6.21 -39.76
CA MET A 65 -5.27 5.16 -40.32
C MET A 65 -6.22 5.71 -41.38
N THR A 66 -6.85 6.84 -41.11
CA THR A 66 -7.82 7.48 -42.03
C THR A 66 -7.17 8.02 -43.30
N VAL A 67 -5.88 8.36 -43.27
CA VAL A 67 -5.15 8.81 -44.46
C VAL A 67 -4.64 7.65 -45.32
N ASN A 68 -4.14 6.56 -44.71
CA ASN A 68 -3.41 5.51 -45.45
C ASN A 68 -4.27 4.46 -46.16
N SER A 69 -5.56 4.33 -45.90
CA SER A 69 -6.38 3.26 -46.49
C SER A 69 -7.85 3.68 -46.53
N LYS A 70 -8.67 3.34 -47.54
CA LYS A 70 -9.41 2.05 -47.71
C LYS A 70 -10.03 1.47 -46.44
N VAL A 71 -10.00 2.20 -45.34
CA VAL A 71 -10.71 1.89 -44.12
C VAL A 71 -12.19 2.05 -44.42
N GLY A 72 -12.93 0.95 -44.36
CA GLY A 72 -14.35 0.89 -44.67
C GLY A 72 -15.18 1.91 -43.90
N THR A 73 -16.42 2.07 -44.34
CA THR A 73 -17.46 3.03 -43.96
C THR A 73 -17.74 3.24 -42.45
N ASP A 74 -17.09 2.50 -41.55
CA ASP A 74 -17.39 2.49 -40.12
C ASP A 74 -16.57 3.52 -39.32
N SER A 75 -16.50 4.75 -39.84
CA SER A 75 -15.76 5.88 -39.26
C SER A 75 -16.19 6.22 -37.82
N ILE A 76 -17.45 5.96 -37.47
CA ILE A 76 -18.02 6.25 -36.15
C ILE A 76 -17.36 5.37 -35.08
N ARG A 77 -17.19 4.08 -35.33
CA ARG A 77 -16.58 3.13 -34.37
C ARG A 77 -15.15 3.50 -34.03
N GLN A 78 -14.34 3.81 -35.05
CA GLN A 78 -12.93 4.15 -34.88
C GLN A 78 -12.76 5.50 -34.19
N THR A 79 -13.59 6.47 -34.57
CA THR A 79 -13.63 7.78 -33.91
C THR A 79 -14.03 7.64 -32.45
N GLY A 80 -15.07 6.87 -32.15
CA GLY A 80 -15.49 6.57 -30.77
C GLY A 80 -14.38 5.90 -29.95
N THR A 81 -13.68 4.93 -30.53
CA THR A 81 -12.54 4.27 -29.88
C THR A 81 -11.42 5.26 -29.59
N ALA A 82 -11.06 6.11 -30.57
CA ALA A 82 -10.01 7.09 -30.41
C ALA A 82 -10.34 8.16 -29.37
N ILE A 83 -11.60 8.60 -29.27
CA ILE A 83 -12.04 9.54 -28.22
C ILE A 83 -11.91 8.88 -26.84
N ILE A 84 -12.41 7.66 -26.67
CA ILE A 84 -12.29 6.93 -25.39
C ILE A 84 -10.82 6.71 -25.02
N ALA A 85 -10.01 6.24 -25.96
CA ALA A 85 -8.58 5.99 -25.79
C ALA A 85 -7.81 7.28 -25.47
N PHE A 86 -8.17 8.39 -26.12
CA PHE A 86 -7.64 9.73 -25.83
C PHE A 86 -7.96 10.16 -24.40
N LEU A 87 -9.23 10.09 -23.98
CA LEU A 87 -9.65 10.47 -22.61
C LEU A 87 -8.97 9.59 -21.55
N TYR A 88 -8.85 8.29 -21.83
CA TYR A 88 -8.15 7.33 -20.99
C TYR A 88 -6.66 7.68 -20.82
N SER A 89 -5.96 7.93 -21.93
CA SER A 89 -4.56 8.38 -21.94
C SER A 89 -4.40 9.72 -21.20
N ALA A 90 -5.26 10.69 -21.50
CA ALA A 90 -5.33 11.99 -20.84
C ALA A 90 -5.45 11.86 -19.33
N PHE A 91 -6.38 11.03 -18.85
CA PHE A 91 -6.58 10.77 -17.43
C PHE A 91 -5.31 10.23 -16.76
N TRP A 92 -4.74 9.14 -17.27
CA TRP A 92 -3.58 8.49 -16.64
C TRP A 92 -2.32 9.35 -16.68
N VAL A 93 -2.02 10.00 -17.80
CA VAL A 93 -0.87 10.92 -17.91
C VAL A 93 -1.03 12.09 -16.95
N THR A 94 -2.25 12.65 -16.83
CA THR A 94 -2.53 13.76 -15.91
C THR A 94 -2.39 13.33 -14.45
N LEU A 95 -2.72 12.08 -14.09
CA LEU A 95 -2.51 11.57 -12.74
C LEU A 95 -1.02 11.60 -12.34
N SER A 96 -0.10 11.35 -13.27
CA SER A 96 1.35 11.41 -13.03
C SER A 96 1.90 12.83 -12.83
N LEU A 97 1.09 13.86 -13.14
CA LEU A 97 1.41 15.26 -12.88
C LEU A 97 0.89 15.73 -11.51
N ARG A 98 0.10 14.90 -10.82
CA ARG A 98 -0.42 15.25 -9.50
C ARG A 98 0.64 15.01 -8.42
N PRO A 99 0.69 15.85 -7.38
CA PRO A 99 1.62 15.65 -6.28
C PRO A 99 1.34 14.32 -5.57
N THR A 100 2.38 13.50 -5.49
CA THR A 100 2.39 12.20 -4.78
C THR A 100 2.31 12.37 -3.26
N VAL A 101 2.46 13.61 -2.81
CA VAL A 101 2.67 13.98 -1.42
C VAL A 101 1.39 14.38 -0.69
N ARG A 102 0.25 13.84 -1.09
CA ARG A 102 -1.00 14.18 -0.43
C ARG A 102 -1.65 12.90 0.01
N PRO A 103 -2.07 12.81 1.29
CA PRO A 103 -3.01 11.78 1.67
C PRO A 103 -4.22 11.90 0.74
N ILE A 104 -4.78 10.76 0.35
CA ILE A 104 -5.95 10.71 -0.52
C ILE A 104 -6.99 11.67 0.07
N ALA A 105 -7.38 12.68 -0.73
CA ALA A 105 -8.30 13.76 -0.37
C ALA A 105 -7.79 14.98 0.44
N GLY A 106 -6.49 15.10 0.73
CA GLY A 106 -5.90 16.22 1.51
C GLY A 106 -5.54 17.48 0.70
N LYS A 107 -5.63 18.65 1.34
CA LYS A 107 -5.27 19.95 0.75
C LYS A 107 -3.82 20.37 1.00
N ASP A 108 -3.19 19.88 2.04
CA ASP A 108 -1.81 20.26 2.38
C ASP A 108 -0.89 19.07 2.15
N PRO A 109 0.36 19.33 1.73
CA PRO A 109 1.32 18.27 1.52
C PRO A 109 1.67 17.58 2.84
N LEU A 110 2.19 16.35 2.75
CA LEU A 110 2.78 15.68 3.91
C LEU A 110 3.94 16.52 4.47
N PRO A 111 4.18 16.49 5.80
CA PRO A 111 5.28 17.22 6.42
C PRO A 111 6.63 16.81 5.82
N LEU A 112 7.57 17.75 5.81
CA LEU A 112 8.96 17.44 5.50
C LEU A 112 9.54 16.54 6.60
N VAL A 113 10.52 15.70 6.24
CA VAL A 113 11.27 14.98 7.27
C VAL A 113 12.15 15.98 8.03
N ASN A 114 12.00 16.04 9.35
CA ASN A 114 12.70 17.00 10.22
C ASN A 114 13.99 16.42 10.86
N GLN A 115 14.62 15.41 10.24
CA GLN A 115 15.85 14.79 10.73
C GLN A 115 17.02 15.21 9.82
N PRO A 116 17.86 16.19 10.22
CA PRO A 116 18.91 16.75 9.35
C PRO A 116 19.87 15.70 8.80
N GLY A 117 20.38 14.81 9.66
CA GLY A 117 21.30 13.75 9.23
C GLY A 117 20.69 12.78 8.21
N PHE A 118 19.38 12.55 8.25
CA PHE A 118 18.70 11.75 7.24
C PHE A 118 18.59 12.50 5.90
N VAL A 119 18.30 13.79 5.92
CA VAL A 119 18.21 14.62 4.70
C VAL A 119 19.58 14.74 4.04
N GLU A 120 20.64 14.99 4.81
CA GLU A 120 22.03 14.99 4.33
C GLU A 120 22.39 13.65 3.67
N ARG A 121 21.97 12.53 4.28
CA ARG A 121 22.21 11.21 3.72
C ARG A 121 21.46 10.99 2.40
N VAL A 122 20.22 11.49 2.27
CA VAL A 122 19.48 11.45 0.99
C VAL A 122 20.21 12.27 -0.08
N GLU A 123 20.75 13.44 0.28
CA GLU A 123 21.54 14.29 -0.62
C GLU A 123 22.80 13.58 -1.12
N GLU A 124 23.51 12.91 -0.23
CA GLU A 124 24.70 12.13 -0.58
C GLU A 124 24.36 11.01 -1.58
N ILE A 125 23.32 10.21 -1.29
CA ILE A 125 22.90 9.11 -2.18
C ILE A 125 22.41 9.67 -3.53
N ALA A 126 21.65 10.76 -3.53
CA ALA A 126 21.19 11.41 -4.76
C ALA A 126 22.38 11.89 -5.62
N SER A 127 23.41 12.44 -4.98
CA SER A 127 24.67 12.84 -5.63
C SER A 127 25.40 11.64 -6.24
N GLN A 128 25.53 10.53 -5.50
CA GLN A 128 26.13 9.28 -6.01
C GLN A 128 25.37 8.74 -7.24
N LEU A 129 24.04 8.86 -7.24
CA LEU A 129 23.16 8.48 -8.35
C LEU A 129 23.07 9.55 -9.46
N ARG A 130 23.80 10.67 -9.33
CA ARG A 130 23.86 11.78 -10.28
C ARG A 130 22.49 12.37 -10.62
N ILE A 131 21.63 12.49 -9.61
CA ILE A 131 20.33 13.14 -9.71
C ILE A 131 20.24 14.32 -8.75
N ARG A 132 19.36 15.27 -9.05
CA ARG A 132 19.05 16.35 -8.13
C ARG A 132 18.32 15.79 -6.91
N THR A 133 18.72 16.18 -5.71
CA THR A 133 18.07 15.78 -4.47
C THR A 133 16.57 16.12 -4.51
N PRO A 134 15.68 15.11 -4.42
CA PRO A 134 14.25 15.35 -4.31
C PRO A 134 13.88 15.79 -2.90
N VAL A 135 12.74 16.48 -2.78
CA VAL A 135 12.17 16.78 -1.45
C VAL A 135 11.72 15.50 -0.78
N VAL A 136 12.08 15.30 0.49
CA VAL A 136 11.74 14.11 1.28
C VAL A 136 10.69 14.45 2.32
N ARG A 137 9.65 13.61 2.40
CA ARG A 137 8.47 13.87 3.20
C ARG A 137 8.05 12.66 4.00
N GLN A 138 7.50 12.91 5.18
CA GLN A 138 7.17 11.87 6.15
C GLN A 138 5.70 11.49 6.06
N LEU A 139 5.43 10.19 5.96
CA LEU A 139 4.10 9.61 6.14
C LEU A 139 4.03 8.96 7.53
N ASP A 140 3.40 9.65 8.46
CA ASP A 140 3.14 9.10 9.78
C ASP A 140 2.08 8.00 9.71
N SER A 141 2.37 6.85 10.32
CA SER A 141 1.41 5.75 10.42
C SER A 141 0.30 6.15 11.38
N GLY A 142 -0.95 6.06 10.92
CA GLY A 142 -2.13 6.42 11.72
C GLY A 142 -2.47 5.43 12.85
N GLY A 143 -1.65 4.41 13.09
CA GLY A 143 -1.87 3.36 14.09
C GLY A 143 -0.56 2.86 14.71
N GLY A 144 -0.66 1.92 15.64
CA GLY A 144 0.47 1.48 16.45
C GLY A 144 1.59 0.74 15.69
N ALA A 145 1.26 0.03 14.62
CA ALA A 145 2.24 -0.60 13.75
C ALA A 145 2.77 0.43 12.74
N MET A 146 4.01 0.89 12.92
CA MET A 146 4.65 1.75 11.93
C MET A 146 4.91 0.95 10.65
N SER A 147 4.23 1.33 9.57
CA SER A 147 4.39 0.69 8.27
C SER A 147 5.79 0.94 7.71
N ILE A 148 6.41 -0.04 7.06
CA ILE A 148 7.68 0.14 6.34
C ILE A 148 7.35 0.33 4.87
N ALA A 149 7.24 1.58 4.44
CA ALA A 149 6.91 1.94 3.07
C ALA A 149 7.64 3.20 2.66
N ALA A 150 8.19 3.18 1.44
CA ALA A 150 8.67 4.37 0.77
C ALA A 150 8.16 4.35 -0.66
N PHE A 151 8.02 5.53 -1.27
CA PHE A 151 7.76 5.64 -2.69
C PHE A 151 8.28 6.96 -3.24
N ALA A 152 8.88 6.92 -4.43
CA ALA A 152 9.15 8.10 -5.24
C ALA A 152 7.98 8.39 -6.18
N GLY A 153 7.70 9.67 -6.41
CA GLY A 153 6.71 10.04 -7.40
C GLY A 153 6.75 11.48 -7.86
N GLY A 154 5.96 11.71 -8.90
CA GLY A 154 5.71 13.02 -9.48
C GLY A 154 6.73 13.40 -10.57
N LEU A 155 6.22 13.90 -11.70
CA LEU A 155 7.04 14.13 -12.89
C LEU A 155 7.70 15.54 -12.98
N PRO A 156 6.94 16.65 -12.76
CA PRO A 156 7.51 18.01 -12.73
C PRO A 156 8.62 18.22 -11.70
N ALA A 157 8.42 17.74 -10.48
CA ALA A 157 9.39 17.82 -9.40
C ALA A 157 9.30 16.54 -8.56
N PRO A 158 10.17 15.55 -8.81
CA PRO A 158 10.17 14.29 -8.07
C PRO A 158 10.31 14.52 -6.56
N SER A 159 9.55 13.76 -5.79
CA SER A 159 9.58 13.77 -4.33
C SER A 159 9.62 12.34 -3.80
N ILE A 160 10.22 12.15 -2.64
CA ILE A 160 10.18 10.88 -1.91
C ILE A 160 9.25 11.03 -0.72
N VAL A 161 8.41 10.04 -0.52
CA VAL A 161 7.65 9.86 0.71
C VAL A 161 8.21 8.65 1.44
N VAL A 162 8.58 8.83 2.71
CA VAL A 162 9.06 7.76 3.60
C VAL A 162 8.11 7.66 4.78
N SER A 163 7.75 6.44 5.17
CA SER A 163 6.98 6.22 6.37
C SER A 163 7.83 6.33 7.63
N ASP A 164 7.18 6.57 8.77
CA ASP A 164 7.81 6.47 10.09
C ASP A 164 8.50 5.11 10.32
N GLY A 165 7.93 4.01 9.83
CA GLY A 165 8.56 2.69 9.97
C GLY A 165 9.90 2.57 9.24
N VAL A 166 10.08 3.25 8.10
CA VAL A 166 11.39 3.32 7.44
C VAL A 166 12.39 4.11 8.30
N LEU A 167 11.95 5.19 8.94
CA LEU A 167 12.80 6.05 9.76
C LEU A 167 13.22 5.40 11.09
N PHE A 168 12.32 4.62 11.71
CA PHE A 168 12.50 4.17 13.09
C PHE A 168 12.70 2.65 13.27
N ARG A 169 12.24 1.81 12.34
CA ARG A 169 12.34 0.32 12.49
C ARG A 169 13.57 -0.28 11.82
N LEU A 170 14.17 0.45 10.89
CA LEU A 170 15.29 -0.05 10.09
C LEU A 170 16.60 0.48 10.63
N LYS A 171 17.67 -0.31 10.46
CA LYS A 171 19.03 0.18 10.69
C LYS A 171 19.36 1.26 9.67
N ASP A 172 20.33 2.12 9.98
CA ASP A 172 20.68 3.25 9.12
C ASP A 172 20.98 2.82 7.67
N LEU A 173 21.81 1.79 7.47
CA LEU A 173 22.13 1.31 6.13
C LEU A 173 20.94 0.63 5.42
N GLU A 174 20.04 -0.03 6.16
CA GLU A 174 18.83 -0.63 5.58
C GLU A 174 17.86 0.47 5.12
N ARG A 175 17.68 1.50 5.95
CA ARG A 175 16.90 2.70 5.63
C ARG A 175 17.47 3.39 4.40
N ASP A 176 18.78 3.57 4.35
CA ASP A 176 19.48 4.19 3.22
C ASP A 176 19.33 3.37 1.94
N ALA A 177 19.34 2.02 2.02
CA ALA A 177 19.09 1.15 0.88
C ALA A 177 17.67 1.29 0.32
N ILE A 178 16.65 1.44 1.17
CA ILE A 178 15.28 1.74 0.72
C ILE A 178 15.24 3.11 0.03
N VAL A 179 15.83 4.13 0.62
CA VAL A 179 15.89 5.47 0.01
C VAL A 179 16.62 5.43 -1.33
N ALA A 180 17.74 4.72 -1.41
CA ALA A 180 18.51 4.54 -2.62
C ALA A 180 17.71 3.79 -3.70
N HIS A 181 16.86 2.84 -3.33
CA HIS A 181 15.93 2.18 -4.25
C HIS A 181 14.92 3.19 -4.83
N GLU A 182 14.30 4.02 -3.99
CA GLU A 182 13.35 5.04 -4.44
C GLU A 182 14.02 6.13 -5.30
N LEU A 183 15.22 6.57 -4.93
CA LEU A 183 16.05 7.44 -5.76
C LEU A 183 16.43 6.76 -7.08
N GLY A 184 16.62 5.43 -7.06
CA GLY A 184 16.83 4.60 -8.22
C GLY A 184 15.72 4.74 -9.27
N HIS A 185 14.46 4.86 -8.86
CA HIS A 185 13.34 5.13 -9.77
C HIS A 185 13.42 6.51 -10.45
N ILE A 186 13.97 7.51 -9.76
CA ILE A 186 14.22 8.83 -10.35
C ILE A 186 15.40 8.74 -11.32
N ALA A 187 16.49 8.08 -10.93
CA ALA A 187 17.71 7.93 -11.73
C ALA A 187 17.48 7.12 -13.01
N ASN A 188 16.75 6.01 -12.93
CA ASN A 188 16.42 5.17 -14.09
C ASN A 188 15.26 5.70 -14.93
N ARG A 189 14.67 6.84 -14.55
CA ARG A 189 13.57 7.52 -15.25
C ARG A 189 12.29 6.70 -15.35
N SER A 190 12.05 5.75 -14.44
CA SER A 190 10.78 4.97 -14.41
C SER A 190 9.55 5.88 -14.32
N LEU A 191 9.66 7.01 -13.63
CA LEU A 191 8.60 8.01 -13.51
C LEU A 191 8.13 8.56 -14.87
N TRP A 192 9.00 8.59 -15.87
CA TRP A 192 8.65 8.99 -17.24
C TRP A 192 8.04 7.84 -18.04
N ALA A 193 8.47 6.60 -17.80
CA ALA A 193 7.99 5.45 -18.53
C ALA A 193 6.54 5.06 -18.15
N TYR A 194 6.17 5.17 -16.87
CA TYR A 194 4.84 4.79 -16.40
C TYR A 194 3.68 5.53 -17.09
N PRO A 195 3.73 6.85 -17.34
CA PRO A 195 2.72 7.56 -18.15
C PRO A 195 2.66 7.13 -19.63
N VAL A 196 3.74 6.58 -20.19
CA VAL A 196 3.77 6.12 -21.61
C VAL A 196 2.96 4.85 -21.79
N VAL A 197 3.03 3.93 -20.83
CA VAL A 197 2.35 2.63 -20.90
C VAL A 197 0.85 2.74 -21.24
N PRO A 198 0.02 3.52 -20.51
CA PRO A 198 -1.40 3.68 -20.84
C PRO A 198 -1.60 4.35 -22.20
N THR A 199 -0.65 5.17 -22.64
CA THR A 199 -0.69 5.83 -23.95
C THR A 199 -0.48 4.84 -25.09
N ILE A 200 0.53 3.95 -25.00
CA ILE A 200 0.77 2.89 -25.99
C ILE A 200 -0.44 1.95 -26.06
N ALA A 201 -0.98 1.60 -24.90
CA ALA A 201 -2.19 0.78 -24.78
C ALA A 201 -3.41 1.44 -25.45
N ALA A 202 -3.59 2.75 -25.26
CA ALA A 202 -4.64 3.53 -25.91
C ALA A 202 -4.45 3.56 -27.44
N VAL A 203 -3.22 3.71 -27.94
CA VAL A 203 -2.92 3.58 -29.38
C VAL A 203 -3.26 2.19 -29.90
N ALA A 204 -2.92 1.12 -29.17
CA ALA A 204 -3.26 -0.25 -29.56
C ALA A 204 -4.78 -0.46 -29.67
N ALA A 205 -5.59 0.14 -28.77
CA ALA A 205 -7.04 0.12 -28.90
C ALA A 205 -7.51 0.77 -30.21
N VAL A 206 -6.97 1.93 -30.57
CA VAL A 206 -7.32 2.62 -31.83
C VAL A 206 -6.93 1.79 -33.04
N LEU A 207 -5.71 1.28 -33.09
CA LEU A 207 -5.22 0.46 -34.21
C LEU A 207 -6.04 -0.81 -34.41
N THR A 208 -6.47 -1.45 -33.32
CA THR A 208 -7.25 -2.70 -33.40
C THR A 208 -8.73 -2.49 -33.68
N SER A 209 -9.27 -1.26 -33.51
CA SER A 209 -10.66 -0.91 -33.84
C SER A 209 -11.03 -1.04 -35.31
N VAL A 210 -10.05 -1.20 -36.21
CA VAL A 210 -10.30 -1.55 -37.63
C VAL A 210 -10.97 -2.92 -37.75
N ARG A 211 -10.60 -3.84 -36.86
CA ARG A 211 -11.14 -5.21 -36.83
C ARG A 211 -12.11 -5.40 -35.70
N LEU A 212 -11.76 -4.93 -34.51
CA LEU A 212 -12.54 -5.17 -33.31
C LEU A 212 -13.69 -4.17 -33.14
N PRO A 213 -14.83 -4.62 -32.58
CA PRO A 213 -15.86 -3.75 -32.02
C PRO A 213 -15.30 -2.77 -31.00
N LEU A 214 -15.99 -1.64 -30.80
CA LEU A 214 -15.57 -0.55 -29.90
C LEU A 214 -15.16 -1.06 -28.51
N LEU A 215 -16.04 -1.83 -27.86
CA LEU A 215 -15.81 -2.30 -26.49
C LEU A 215 -14.63 -3.28 -26.42
N SER A 216 -14.55 -4.22 -27.35
CA SER A 216 -13.45 -5.18 -27.44
C SER A 216 -12.11 -4.49 -27.70
N ALA A 217 -12.07 -3.46 -28.56
CA ALA A 217 -10.87 -2.67 -28.81
C ALA A 217 -10.39 -1.91 -27.56
N VAL A 218 -11.31 -1.28 -26.82
CA VAL A 218 -11.00 -0.57 -25.57
C VAL A 218 -10.51 -1.53 -24.49
N LEU A 219 -11.20 -2.66 -24.29
CA LEU A 219 -10.79 -3.69 -23.34
C LEU A 219 -9.43 -4.28 -23.72
N LEU A 220 -9.18 -4.52 -25.01
CA LEU A 220 -7.87 -4.94 -25.51
C LEU A 220 -6.78 -3.92 -25.17
N GLY A 221 -7.06 -2.63 -25.31
CA GLY A 221 -6.17 -1.57 -24.84
C GLY A 221 -5.86 -1.70 -23.35
N MET A 222 -6.87 -1.78 -22.48
CA MET A 222 -6.69 -1.94 -21.03
C MET A 222 -5.90 -3.21 -20.67
N SER A 223 -6.18 -4.30 -21.39
CA SER A 223 -5.41 -5.52 -21.37
C SER A 223 -3.93 -5.19 -21.67
N VAL A 224 -3.60 -4.62 -22.83
CA VAL A 224 -2.22 -4.28 -23.24
C VAL A 224 -1.51 -3.43 -22.19
N GLN A 225 -2.22 -2.48 -21.57
CA GLN A 225 -1.68 -1.70 -20.48
C GLN A 225 -1.19 -2.57 -19.31
N ILE A 226 -2.00 -3.51 -18.82
CA ILE A 226 -1.64 -4.34 -17.65
C ILE A 226 -0.40 -5.17 -17.96
N ALA A 227 -0.31 -5.74 -19.16
CA ALA A 227 0.84 -6.52 -19.58
C ALA A 227 2.10 -5.66 -19.71
N LEU A 228 2.01 -4.51 -20.36
CA LEU A 228 3.12 -3.58 -20.52
C LEU A 228 3.59 -3.04 -19.17
N PHE A 229 2.68 -2.64 -18.27
CA PHE A 229 3.04 -2.20 -16.92
C PHE A 229 3.82 -3.27 -16.19
N ARG A 230 3.41 -4.53 -16.31
CA ARG A 230 4.12 -5.64 -15.69
C ARG A 230 5.55 -5.78 -16.22
N VAL A 231 5.75 -5.73 -17.53
CA VAL A 231 7.09 -5.85 -18.14
C VAL A 231 7.97 -4.66 -17.73
N VAL A 232 7.44 -3.45 -17.87
CA VAL A 232 8.16 -2.20 -17.63
C VAL A 232 8.49 -2.03 -16.14
N SER A 233 7.51 -2.24 -15.25
CA SER A 233 7.70 -2.13 -13.79
C SER A 233 8.76 -3.10 -13.29
N ARG A 234 8.70 -4.39 -13.68
CA ARG A 234 9.70 -5.39 -13.26
C ARG A 234 11.12 -5.01 -13.67
N TYR A 235 11.30 -4.49 -14.89
CA TYR A 235 12.61 -4.00 -15.33
C TYR A 235 13.14 -2.89 -14.42
N PHE A 236 12.29 -1.90 -14.11
CA PHE A 236 12.67 -0.78 -13.27
C PHE A 236 12.90 -1.16 -11.82
N GLU A 237 12.13 -2.08 -11.25
CA GLU A 237 12.34 -2.62 -9.90
C GLU A 237 13.74 -3.24 -9.76
N PHE A 238 14.10 -4.15 -10.67
CA PHE A 238 15.45 -4.73 -10.68
C PHE A 238 16.53 -3.66 -10.92
N SER A 239 16.24 -2.64 -11.73
CA SER A 239 17.18 -1.55 -11.94
C SER A 239 17.34 -0.67 -10.71
N SER A 240 16.28 -0.39 -9.97
CA SER A 240 16.32 0.36 -8.71
C SER A 240 17.07 -0.42 -7.63
N ASP A 241 16.85 -1.73 -7.54
CA ASP A 241 17.63 -2.62 -6.66
C ASP A 241 19.12 -2.57 -6.96
N ARG A 242 19.51 -2.57 -8.25
CA ARG A 242 20.92 -2.40 -8.65
C ARG A 242 21.50 -1.04 -8.27
N HIS A 243 20.71 0.04 -8.34
CA HIS A 243 21.18 1.36 -7.91
C HIS A 243 21.38 1.40 -6.40
N ALA A 244 20.44 0.86 -5.62
CA ALA A 244 20.57 0.73 -4.17
C ALA A 244 21.80 -0.08 -3.77
N ALA A 245 21.99 -1.26 -4.39
CA ALA A 245 23.12 -2.13 -4.11
C ALA A 245 24.49 -1.50 -4.45
N ARG A 246 24.55 -0.65 -5.48
CA ARG A 246 25.77 0.08 -5.84
C ARG A 246 26.07 1.27 -4.93
N ALA A 247 25.02 1.96 -4.47
CA ALA A 247 25.16 3.14 -3.62
C ALA A 247 25.44 2.76 -2.15
N ILE A 248 24.79 1.70 -1.65
CA ILE A 248 24.82 1.33 -0.23
C ILE A 248 25.56 0.01 0.00
N GLY A 249 25.24 -1.01 -0.79
CA GLY A 249 25.79 -2.36 -0.62
C GLY A 249 24.74 -3.45 -0.87
N VAL A 250 25.19 -4.62 -1.34
CA VAL A 250 24.30 -5.74 -1.71
C VAL A 250 23.66 -6.35 -0.46
N ALA A 251 24.42 -6.57 0.61
CA ALA A 251 23.94 -7.20 1.84
C ALA A 251 22.86 -6.35 2.53
N GLU A 252 23.08 -5.03 2.60
CA GLU A 252 22.20 -4.03 3.17
C GLU A 252 20.90 -3.93 2.37
N THR A 253 21.01 -3.93 1.03
CA THR A 253 19.85 -3.92 0.14
C THR A 253 19.03 -5.20 0.28
N ILE A 254 19.67 -6.37 0.38
CA ILE A 254 18.98 -7.65 0.61
C ILE A 254 18.21 -7.61 1.94
N THR A 255 18.85 -7.14 2.99
CA THR A 255 18.24 -7.08 4.33
C THR A 255 17.08 -6.09 4.38
N ALA A 256 17.23 -4.93 3.75
CA ALA A 256 16.17 -3.93 3.64
C ALA A 256 14.94 -4.45 2.87
N LEU A 257 15.17 -5.17 1.76
CA LEU A 257 14.09 -5.76 0.96
C LEU A 257 13.32 -6.83 1.73
N ASP A 258 14.03 -7.72 2.43
CA ASP A 258 13.38 -8.76 3.23
C ASP A 258 12.45 -8.14 4.28
N LYS A 259 12.94 -7.17 5.06
CA LYS A 259 12.15 -6.49 6.09
C LYS A 259 10.94 -5.75 5.52
N THR A 260 11.08 -5.12 4.36
CA THR A 260 9.97 -4.43 3.69
C THR A 260 8.91 -5.43 3.19
N HIS A 261 9.34 -6.58 2.65
CA HIS A 261 8.43 -7.63 2.18
C HIS A 261 7.71 -8.34 3.31
N VAL A 262 8.31 -8.45 4.50
CA VAL A 262 7.64 -8.94 5.71
C VAL A 262 6.44 -8.06 6.10
N ALA A 263 6.52 -6.75 5.84
CA ALA A 263 5.41 -5.82 6.04
C ALA A 263 4.38 -5.84 4.88
N SER A 264 4.67 -6.50 3.76
CA SER A 264 3.79 -6.53 2.58
C SER A 264 2.42 -7.15 2.88
N PRO A 265 1.31 -6.57 2.40
CA PRO A 265 -0.01 -7.20 2.50
C PRO A 265 -0.11 -8.55 1.78
N ILE A 266 0.73 -8.80 0.79
CA ILE A 266 0.75 -10.03 -0.01
C ILE A 266 1.78 -10.98 0.59
N GLY A 267 1.34 -12.15 1.05
CA GLY A 267 2.25 -13.15 1.61
C GLY A 267 3.21 -13.71 0.55
N ASN A 268 4.35 -14.25 0.98
CA ASN A 268 5.34 -14.88 0.09
C ASN A 268 5.17 -16.40 -0.04
N LYS A 269 4.21 -17.04 0.63
CA LYS A 269 4.03 -18.50 0.60
C LYS A 269 2.71 -18.90 -0.07
N GLY A 270 2.68 -20.12 -0.62
CA GLY A 270 1.48 -20.75 -1.17
C GLY A 270 1.18 -20.40 -2.63
N TRP A 271 0.22 -21.14 -3.19
CA TRP A 271 -0.19 -21.07 -4.59
C TRP A 271 -0.78 -19.71 -4.98
N TRP A 272 -1.59 -19.09 -4.12
CA TRP A 272 -2.19 -17.78 -4.39
C TRP A 272 -1.14 -16.67 -4.48
N SER A 273 -0.15 -16.67 -3.58
CA SER A 273 1.01 -15.77 -3.66
C SER A 273 1.77 -15.96 -4.97
N PHE A 274 2.03 -17.21 -5.36
CA PHE A 274 2.70 -17.52 -6.62
C PHE A 274 1.94 -16.94 -7.83
N LEU A 275 0.63 -17.15 -7.92
CA LEU A 275 -0.20 -16.61 -9.00
C LEU A 275 -0.30 -15.08 -8.98
N ALA A 276 -0.45 -14.49 -7.81
CA ALA A 276 -0.47 -13.04 -7.64
C ALA A 276 0.84 -12.44 -8.14
N TYR A 277 1.99 -12.92 -7.66
CA TYR A 277 3.29 -12.42 -8.14
C TYR A 277 3.53 -12.70 -9.62
N ALA A 278 3.07 -13.84 -10.16
CA ALA A 278 3.19 -14.13 -11.59
C ALA A 278 2.45 -13.10 -12.47
N THR A 279 1.42 -12.44 -11.93
CA THR A 279 0.58 -11.45 -12.63
C THR A 279 0.78 -10.01 -12.15
N ALA A 280 1.42 -9.80 -11.00
CA ALA A 280 1.66 -8.49 -10.39
C ALA A 280 2.76 -7.69 -11.12
N THR A 281 2.65 -6.37 -10.98
CA THR A 281 3.62 -5.39 -11.50
C THR A 281 4.96 -5.43 -10.77
N HIS A 282 4.96 -5.78 -9.48
CA HIS A 282 6.18 -5.94 -8.69
C HIS A 282 6.66 -7.40 -8.70
N PRO A 283 7.97 -7.65 -8.88
CA PRO A 283 8.54 -8.99 -8.75
C PRO A 283 8.48 -9.48 -7.30
N SER A 284 8.54 -10.79 -7.10
CA SER A 284 8.57 -11.34 -5.74
C SER A 284 9.91 -11.08 -5.05
N LEU A 285 9.95 -11.18 -3.73
CA LEU A 285 11.19 -11.05 -2.95
C LEU A 285 12.29 -11.97 -3.49
N GLU A 286 12.00 -13.26 -3.69
CA GLU A 286 13.02 -14.24 -4.11
C GLU A 286 13.58 -13.94 -5.51
N GLU A 287 12.76 -13.39 -6.43
CA GLU A 287 13.25 -12.94 -7.74
C GLU A 287 14.25 -11.77 -7.61
N ARG A 288 13.97 -10.83 -6.69
CA ARG A 288 14.82 -9.66 -6.43
C ARG A 288 16.12 -10.06 -5.73
N LEU A 289 16.05 -10.92 -4.71
CA LEU A 289 17.22 -11.46 -4.01
C LEU A 289 18.15 -12.23 -4.97
N SER A 290 17.59 -13.10 -5.81
CA SER A 290 18.34 -13.82 -6.86
C SER A 290 19.01 -12.87 -7.86
N ALA A 291 18.38 -11.75 -8.21
CA ALA A 291 18.98 -10.74 -9.09
C ALA A 291 20.12 -9.96 -8.41
N LEU A 292 19.99 -9.65 -7.11
CA LEU A 292 21.02 -8.97 -6.33
C LEU A 292 22.24 -9.85 -6.07
N LYS A 293 22.04 -11.15 -5.86
CA LYS A 293 23.15 -12.12 -5.69
C LYS A 293 24.13 -12.09 -6.86
N GLN A 294 23.67 -11.82 -8.07
CA GLN A 294 24.52 -11.74 -9.27
C GLN A 294 25.46 -10.52 -9.25
N LEU A 295 25.22 -9.54 -8.38
CA LEU A 295 26.09 -8.37 -8.18
C LEU A 295 27.10 -8.55 -7.06
N HIS A 296 26.94 -9.59 -6.23
CA HIS A 296 27.81 -9.85 -5.09
C HIS A 296 29.07 -10.59 -5.57
N SER A 297 30.25 -10.00 -5.39
CA SER A 297 31.53 -10.67 -5.66
C SER A 297 31.78 -11.77 -4.60
N GLU A 298 32.25 -12.92 -5.06
CA GLU A 298 32.04 -14.28 -4.48
C GLU A 298 32.56 -14.58 -3.05
N ASP A 299 33.09 -13.64 -2.26
CA ASP A 299 33.78 -13.98 -0.99
C ASP A 299 32.98 -13.70 0.30
N GLY A 300 31.79 -13.09 0.22
CA GLY A 300 30.97 -12.79 1.40
C GLY A 300 29.71 -13.64 1.51
N GLU A 301 29.46 -14.26 2.67
CA GLU A 301 28.15 -14.85 2.96
C GLU A 301 27.05 -13.78 2.92
N LEU A 302 25.95 -14.09 2.24
CA LEU A 302 24.80 -13.19 2.19
C LEU A 302 23.99 -13.31 3.48
N PRO A 303 23.42 -12.20 4.00
CA PRO A 303 22.78 -12.17 5.31
C PRO A 303 21.48 -12.99 5.39
N ILE A 304 20.91 -13.36 4.23
CA ILE A 304 19.62 -14.02 4.14
C ILE A 304 19.72 -15.17 3.15
N SER A 305 19.17 -16.33 3.54
CA SER A 305 19.03 -17.47 2.64
C SER A 305 17.66 -17.45 1.96
N TRP A 306 17.64 -17.83 0.68
CA TRP A 306 16.40 -18.04 -0.06
C TRP A 306 16.53 -19.25 -0.97
N SER A 307 15.37 -19.75 -1.42
CA SER A 307 15.33 -20.85 -2.37
C SER A 307 15.52 -20.34 -3.79
N GLU A 308 16.69 -20.61 -4.38
CA GLU A 308 16.96 -20.26 -5.79
C GLU A 308 15.99 -20.98 -6.74
N SER A 309 15.59 -22.21 -6.41
CA SER A 309 14.57 -22.93 -7.17
C SER A 309 13.20 -22.27 -7.07
N ALA A 310 12.83 -21.65 -5.94
CA ALA A 310 11.62 -20.83 -5.84
C ALA A 310 11.71 -19.57 -6.71
N ALA A 311 12.84 -18.85 -6.68
CA ALA A 311 13.08 -17.68 -7.52
C ALA A 311 12.95 -18.03 -9.02
N GLN A 312 13.56 -19.13 -9.46
CA GLN A 312 13.46 -19.62 -10.83
C GLN A 312 12.03 -20.02 -11.21
N ARG A 313 11.31 -20.73 -10.32
CA ARG A 313 9.91 -21.09 -10.55
C ARG A 313 9.03 -19.86 -10.71
N ARG A 314 9.18 -18.84 -9.87
CA ARG A 314 8.43 -17.57 -9.98
C ARG A 314 8.75 -16.82 -11.26
N ARG A 315 10.03 -16.78 -11.66
CA ARG A 315 10.46 -16.18 -12.93
C ARG A 315 9.84 -16.88 -14.14
N ARG A 316 9.82 -18.21 -14.13
CA ARG A 316 9.14 -19.02 -15.15
C ARG A 316 7.63 -18.78 -15.12
N GLY A 317 7.01 -18.79 -13.94
CA GLY A 317 5.59 -18.51 -13.76
C GLY A 317 5.17 -17.16 -14.31
N ALA A 318 5.94 -16.11 -14.01
CA ALA A 318 5.76 -14.79 -14.59
C ALA A 318 5.88 -14.88 -16.13
N ARG A 319 6.99 -15.38 -16.68
CA ARG A 319 7.17 -15.50 -18.14
C ARG A 319 6.01 -16.24 -18.82
N ILE A 320 5.60 -17.38 -18.29
CA ILE A 320 4.46 -18.17 -18.78
C ILE A 320 3.18 -17.33 -18.73
N ALA A 321 2.87 -16.70 -17.59
CA ALA A 321 1.70 -15.83 -17.48
C ALA A 321 1.74 -14.68 -18.51
N GLY A 322 2.91 -14.12 -18.79
CA GLY A 322 3.08 -13.08 -19.80
C GLY A 322 2.91 -13.59 -21.23
N LEU A 323 3.41 -14.79 -21.54
CA LEU A 323 3.26 -15.43 -22.84
C LEU A 323 1.82 -15.87 -23.11
N LEU A 324 1.16 -16.48 -22.12
CA LEU A 324 -0.26 -16.84 -22.20
C LEU A 324 -1.11 -15.60 -22.47
N TRP A 325 -0.81 -14.54 -21.74
CA TRP A 325 -1.48 -13.27 -21.90
C TRP A 325 -1.29 -12.67 -23.31
N LEU A 326 -0.05 -12.65 -23.81
CA LEU A 326 0.26 -12.17 -25.16
C LEU A 326 -0.43 -13.03 -26.23
N ALA A 327 -0.40 -14.35 -26.06
CA ALA A 327 -1.10 -15.28 -26.93
C ALA A 327 -2.60 -15.02 -26.95
N THR A 328 -3.23 -14.78 -25.79
CA THR A 328 -4.65 -14.40 -25.71
C THR A 328 -4.92 -13.14 -26.53
N VAL A 329 -4.14 -12.07 -26.37
CA VAL A 329 -4.32 -10.84 -27.15
C VAL A 329 -4.13 -11.06 -28.66
N VAL A 330 -3.10 -11.78 -29.06
CA VAL A 330 -2.83 -12.07 -30.48
C VAL A 330 -3.95 -12.90 -31.09
N ILE A 331 -4.40 -13.96 -30.40
CA ILE A 331 -5.49 -14.81 -30.87
C ILE A 331 -6.77 -13.99 -31.02
N LEU A 332 -7.15 -13.19 -30.02
CA LEU A 332 -8.37 -12.38 -30.08
C LEU A 332 -8.37 -11.35 -31.23
N VAL A 333 -7.21 -10.79 -31.57
CA VAL A 333 -7.07 -9.86 -32.70
C VAL A 333 -7.06 -10.60 -34.06
N ALA A 334 -6.56 -11.82 -34.10
CA ALA A 334 -6.44 -12.62 -35.33
C ALA A 334 -7.71 -13.40 -35.70
N LEU A 335 -8.56 -13.71 -34.71
CA LEU A 335 -9.80 -14.43 -34.95
C LEU A 335 -10.74 -13.65 -35.90
N PRO A 336 -11.37 -14.32 -36.87
CA PRO A 336 -12.43 -13.72 -37.68
C PRO A 336 -13.53 -13.19 -36.78
N GLN A 337 -13.94 -11.94 -37.00
CA GLN A 337 -14.94 -11.29 -36.16
C GLN A 337 -16.34 -11.69 -36.64
N THR A 338 -16.87 -12.74 -36.04
CA THR A 338 -18.28 -13.15 -36.09
C THR A 338 -18.98 -12.77 -34.79
N ASP A 339 -20.32 -12.72 -34.79
CA ASP A 339 -21.09 -12.39 -33.57
C ASP A 339 -20.74 -13.33 -32.40
N ALA A 340 -20.52 -14.62 -32.67
CA ALA A 340 -20.10 -15.60 -31.67
C ALA A 340 -18.69 -15.31 -31.10
N THR A 341 -17.74 -14.90 -31.94
CA THR A 341 -16.40 -14.54 -31.46
C THR A 341 -16.39 -13.24 -30.68
N GLU A 342 -17.25 -12.28 -31.00
CA GLU A 342 -17.40 -11.04 -30.25
C GLU A 342 -17.93 -11.33 -28.83
N LEU A 343 -18.97 -12.16 -28.71
CA LEU A 343 -19.53 -12.61 -27.44
C LEU A 343 -18.50 -13.33 -26.56
N ALA A 344 -17.60 -14.11 -27.16
CA ALA A 344 -16.51 -14.77 -26.41
C ALA A 344 -15.35 -13.83 -26.06
N THR A 345 -15.06 -12.83 -26.90
CA THR A 345 -13.91 -11.92 -26.75
C THR A 345 -14.03 -11.07 -25.49
N ILE A 346 -15.22 -10.50 -25.23
CA ILE A 346 -15.45 -9.59 -24.10
C ILE A 346 -15.17 -10.24 -22.73
N PRO A 347 -15.74 -11.40 -22.37
CA PRO A 347 -15.46 -12.03 -21.07
C PRO A 347 -14.00 -12.45 -20.91
N ILE A 348 -13.34 -12.88 -21.99
CA ILE A 348 -11.91 -13.19 -21.97
C ILE A 348 -11.09 -11.93 -21.66
N LEU A 349 -11.37 -10.82 -22.34
CA LEU A 349 -10.67 -9.56 -22.07
C LEU A 349 -10.95 -9.05 -20.65
N LEU A 350 -12.19 -9.10 -20.17
CA LEU A 350 -12.52 -8.77 -18.78
C LEU A 350 -11.72 -9.62 -17.79
N ALA A 351 -11.58 -10.93 -18.04
CA ALA A 351 -10.75 -11.82 -17.22
C ALA A 351 -9.27 -11.40 -17.25
N THR A 352 -8.74 -10.97 -18.39
CA THR A 352 -7.35 -10.46 -18.46
C THR A 352 -7.15 -9.13 -17.74
N VAL A 353 -8.19 -8.28 -17.69
CA VAL A 353 -8.14 -6.97 -17.01
C VAL A 353 -8.28 -7.12 -15.50
N PHE A 354 -9.28 -7.86 -15.03
CA PHE A 354 -9.63 -7.94 -13.61
C PHE A 354 -9.02 -9.16 -12.90
N GLY A 355 -8.61 -10.19 -13.65
CA GLY A 355 -8.01 -11.41 -13.10
C GLY A 355 -6.83 -11.16 -12.16
N PRO A 356 -5.80 -10.36 -12.56
CA PRO A 356 -4.67 -10.04 -11.70
C PRO A 356 -5.08 -9.39 -10.37
N TYR A 357 -6.06 -8.47 -10.40
CA TYR A 357 -6.57 -7.83 -9.19
C TYR A 357 -7.26 -8.84 -8.25
N LEU A 358 -8.09 -9.73 -8.79
CA LEU A 358 -8.74 -10.79 -8.02
C LEU A 358 -7.72 -11.75 -7.39
N LEU A 359 -6.64 -12.09 -8.11
CA LEU A 359 -5.55 -12.90 -7.58
C LEU A 359 -4.83 -12.21 -6.42
N ILE A 360 -4.55 -10.91 -6.54
CA ILE A 360 -3.97 -10.12 -5.45
C ILE A 360 -4.89 -10.15 -4.22
N GLN A 361 -6.19 -9.90 -4.39
CA GLN A 361 -7.17 -9.93 -3.29
C GLN A 361 -7.20 -11.28 -2.56
N LYS A 362 -7.03 -12.40 -3.29
CA LYS A 362 -6.94 -13.74 -2.70
C LYS A 362 -5.58 -14.01 -2.03
N ALA A 363 -4.51 -13.34 -2.47
CA ALA A 363 -3.17 -13.47 -1.92
C ALA A 363 -2.88 -12.54 -0.73
N ILE A 364 -3.78 -11.59 -0.41
CA ILE A 364 -3.68 -10.77 0.80
C ILE A 364 -3.69 -11.69 2.02
N ARG A 365 -2.76 -11.44 2.97
CA ARG A 365 -2.62 -12.20 4.21
C ARG A 365 -3.93 -12.21 5.04
N LYS A 366 -4.11 -13.25 5.87
CA LYS A 366 -5.35 -13.47 6.64
C LYS A 366 -5.55 -12.33 7.64
N ASP A 367 -4.53 -11.98 8.39
CA ASP A 367 -4.47 -10.86 9.35
C ASP A 367 -4.94 -9.52 8.73
N VAL A 368 -4.40 -9.14 7.57
CA VAL A 368 -4.78 -7.89 6.88
C VAL A 368 -6.24 -7.94 6.45
N ARG A 369 -6.72 -9.09 5.93
CA ARG A 369 -8.13 -9.26 5.57
C ARG A 369 -9.05 -9.19 6.79
N THR A 370 -8.63 -9.75 7.92
CA THR A 370 -9.39 -9.69 9.18
C THR A 370 -9.44 -8.25 9.70
N GLU A 371 -8.34 -7.50 9.67
CA GLU A 371 -8.33 -6.07 10.02
C GLU A 371 -9.25 -5.24 9.12
N MET A 372 -9.22 -5.49 7.80
CA MET A 372 -10.14 -4.83 6.88
C MET A 372 -11.60 -5.15 7.20
N LYS A 373 -11.91 -6.40 7.59
CA LYS A 373 -13.26 -6.81 8.00
C LYS A 373 -13.70 -6.15 9.31
N ARG A 374 -12.79 -6.00 10.29
CA ARG A 374 -13.08 -5.32 11.57
C ARG A 374 -13.53 -3.87 11.37
N ARG A 375 -12.85 -3.15 10.49
CA ARG A 375 -13.13 -1.73 10.21
C ARG A 375 -14.36 -1.52 9.33
N GLN A 376 -14.75 -2.51 8.55
CA GLN A 376 -15.93 -2.40 7.71
C GLN A 376 -17.19 -2.63 8.54
N ASN A 377 -18.10 -1.65 8.54
CA ASN A 377 -19.47 -1.92 8.96
C ASN A 377 -20.04 -3.09 8.14
N ALA A 378 -20.80 -3.97 8.77
CA ALA A 378 -21.42 -5.14 8.11
C ALA A 378 -22.24 -4.77 6.86
N SER A 379 -22.78 -3.53 6.79
CA SER A 379 -23.48 -2.98 5.63
C SER A 379 -22.55 -2.57 4.48
N GLN A 380 -21.34 -2.08 4.78
CA GLN A 380 -20.38 -1.56 3.80
C GLN A 380 -19.49 -2.66 3.21
N ALA A 381 -19.19 -3.72 3.98
CA ALA A 381 -18.49 -4.91 3.51
C ALA A 381 -19.26 -5.64 2.39
N ARG A 382 -20.59 -5.66 2.47
CA ARG A 382 -21.45 -6.27 1.44
C ARG A 382 -21.46 -5.40 0.17
N SER A 383 -21.66 -4.09 0.26
CA SER A 383 -21.80 -3.25 -0.95
C SER A 383 -20.54 -3.17 -1.82
N SER A 384 -19.34 -3.28 -1.25
CA SER A 384 -18.08 -3.21 -2.01
C SER A 384 -17.84 -4.44 -2.90
N ASN A 385 -17.95 -5.65 -2.35
CA ASN A 385 -17.74 -6.89 -3.12
C ASN A 385 -18.91 -7.16 -4.08
N TRP A 386 -20.13 -6.85 -3.64
CA TRP A 386 -21.30 -6.92 -4.52
C TRP A 386 -21.24 -5.86 -5.61
N GLY A 387 -20.68 -4.67 -5.38
CA GLY A 387 -20.55 -3.65 -6.43
C GLY A 387 -19.72 -4.13 -7.62
N VAL A 388 -18.56 -4.75 -7.37
CA VAL A 388 -17.71 -5.31 -8.44
C VAL A 388 -18.40 -6.50 -9.12
N LEU A 389 -19.00 -7.41 -8.34
CA LEU A 389 -19.71 -8.56 -8.87
C LEU A 389 -20.96 -8.16 -9.66
N ILE A 390 -21.73 -7.18 -9.19
CA ILE A 390 -22.91 -6.61 -9.85
C ILE A 390 -22.49 -5.92 -11.14
N VAL A 391 -21.41 -5.15 -11.16
CA VAL A 391 -20.91 -4.57 -12.41
C VAL A 391 -20.53 -5.68 -13.40
N LEU A 392 -19.83 -6.73 -12.97
CA LEU A 392 -19.50 -7.89 -13.81
C LEU A 392 -20.74 -8.63 -14.31
N VAL A 393 -21.68 -8.95 -13.41
CA VAL A 393 -22.92 -9.68 -13.71
C VAL A 393 -23.86 -8.85 -14.57
N LEU A 394 -24.06 -7.56 -14.28
CA LEU A 394 -24.82 -6.65 -15.13
C LEU A 394 -24.17 -6.48 -16.49
N SER A 395 -22.84 -6.46 -16.58
CA SER A 395 -22.15 -6.44 -17.87
C SER A 395 -22.46 -7.72 -18.66
N VAL A 396 -22.43 -8.90 -18.02
CA VAL A 396 -22.77 -10.19 -18.65
C VAL A 396 -24.25 -10.29 -19.01
N LEU A 397 -25.17 -9.86 -18.14
CA LEU A 397 -26.62 -9.88 -18.38
C LEU A 397 -27.04 -8.88 -19.44
N LEU A 398 -26.41 -7.71 -19.49
CA LEU A 398 -26.59 -6.73 -20.56
C LEU A 398 -26.12 -7.33 -21.90
N LEU A 399 -25.00 -8.05 -21.92
CA LEU A 399 -24.53 -8.76 -23.12
C LEU A 399 -25.51 -9.87 -23.56
N PHE A 400 -26.12 -10.62 -22.64
CA PHE A 400 -27.11 -11.65 -22.95
C PHE A 400 -28.45 -11.10 -23.43
N TYR A 401 -28.97 -10.02 -22.80
CA TYR A 401 -30.24 -9.40 -23.18
C TYR A 401 -30.20 -8.76 -24.58
N MET A 402 -28.99 -8.36 -25.03
CA MET A 402 -28.79 -7.64 -26.28
C MET A 402 -28.60 -8.53 -27.52
N ASP A 403 -28.53 -9.85 -27.34
CA ASP A 403 -28.51 -10.84 -28.42
C ASP A 403 -29.86 -10.94 -29.18
N HIS A 404 -30.95 -10.40 -28.63
CA HIS A 404 -32.30 -10.54 -29.19
C HIS A 404 -32.78 -9.37 -30.11
N SER A 405 -32.03 -8.27 -30.34
CA SER A 405 -32.49 -7.15 -31.20
C SER A 405 -31.42 -6.42 -32.04
N LEU A 406 -30.58 -7.18 -32.76
CA LEU A 406 -29.28 -6.77 -33.28
C LEU A 406 -29.19 -5.75 -34.45
N ALA A 407 -30.28 -5.33 -35.11
CA ALA A 407 -30.15 -4.48 -36.33
C ALA A 407 -30.20 -2.95 -36.06
N GLU A 408 -31.15 -2.48 -35.25
CA GLU A 408 -31.32 -1.03 -34.98
C GLU A 408 -30.53 -0.56 -33.74
N PHE A 409 -30.03 -1.48 -32.92
CA PHE A 409 -29.47 -1.15 -31.61
C PHE A 409 -27.95 -0.90 -31.59
N LYS A 410 -27.21 -1.22 -32.67
CA LYS A 410 -25.72 -1.10 -32.70
C LYS A 410 -25.23 0.34 -32.52
N ALA A 411 -25.93 1.34 -33.07
CA ALA A 411 -25.60 2.76 -32.87
C ALA A 411 -25.91 3.23 -31.44
N THR A 412 -27.02 2.76 -30.87
CA THR A 412 -27.41 3.03 -29.47
C THR A 412 -26.42 2.42 -28.50
N LEU A 413 -25.93 1.20 -28.75
CA LEU A 413 -24.95 0.51 -27.91
C LEU A 413 -23.60 1.23 -27.86
N VAL A 414 -23.06 1.67 -29.00
CA VAL A 414 -21.81 2.47 -29.05
C VAL A 414 -21.98 3.75 -28.23
N THR A 415 -23.13 4.41 -28.38
CA THR A 415 -23.45 5.63 -27.64
C THR A 415 -23.61 5.37 -26.14
N MET A 416 -24.28 4.27 -25.75
CA MET A 416 -24.48 3.89 -24.35
C MET A 416 -23.20 3.40 -23.67
N ALA A 417 -22.33 2.67 -24.38
CA ALA A 417 -21.04 2.23 -23.85
C ALA A 417 -20.08 3.42 -23.68
N ALA A 418 -20.02 4.31 -24.67
CA ALA A 418 -19.27 5.56 -24.55
C ALA A 418 -19.82 6.43 -23.42
N LEU A 419 -21.14 6.57 -23.30
CA LEU A 419 -21.79 7.28 -22.21
C LEU A 419 -21.52 6.62 -20.86
N GLY A 420 -21.58 5.29 -20.76
CA GLY A 420 -21.29 4.53 -19.54
C GLY A 420 -19.85 4.69 -19.08
N LEU A 421 -18.90 4.75 -20.03
CA LEU A 421 -17.49 4.96 -19.74
C LEU A 421 -17.21 6.43 -19.36
N VAL A 422 -17.86 7.39 -20.01
CA VAL A 422 -17.86 8.81 -19.60
C VAL A 422 -18.47 8.96 -18.21
N ILE A 423 -19.59 8.30 -17.92
CA ILE A 423 -20.23 8.27 -16.60
C ILE A 423 -19.29 7.61 -15.59
N PHE A 424 -18.62 6.52 -15.92
CA PHE A 424 -17.64 5.88 -15.04
C PHE A 424 -16.50 6.84 -14.68
N PHE A 425 -15.90 7.50 -15.68
CA PHE A 425 -14.86 8.51 -15.41
C PHE A 425 -15.40 9.72 -14.65
N ALA A 426 -16.63 10.15 -14.94
CA ALA A 426 -17.31 11.20 -14.19
C ALA A 426 -17.58 10.77 -12.74
N ILE A 427 -17.94 9.51 -12.47
CA ILE A 427 -18.13 8.95 -11.13
C ILE A 427 -16.79 8.82 -10.40
N VAL A 428 -15.72 8.40 -11.07
CA VAL A 428 -14.38 8.37 -10.47
C VAL A 428 -13.89 9.78 -10.16
N LEU A 429 -14.10 10.73 -11.06
CA LEU A 429 -13.77 12.14 -10.86
C LEU A 429 -14.64 12.76 -9.74
N LEU A 430 -15.94 12.52 -9.77
CA LEU A 430 -16.88 13.00 -8.76
C LEU A 430 -16.56 12.34 -7.41
N GLY A 431 -16.28 11.05 -7.36
CA GLY A 431 -15.88 10.31 -6.17
C GLY A 431 -14.57 10.85 -5.58
N THR A 432 -13.59 11.20 -6.41
CA THR A 432 -12.36 11.86 -5.95
C THR A 432 -12.57 13.31 -5.49
N VAL A 433 -13.56 14.02 -6.06
CA VAL A 433 -13.96 15.37 -5.60
C VAL A 433 -14.79 15.31 -4.31
N LEU A 434 -15.71 14.35 -4.21
CA LEU A 434 -16.55 14.12 -3.04
C LEU A 434 -15.75 13.57 -1.87
N SER A 435 -14.76 12.70 -2.11
CA SER A 435 -13.87 12.21 -1.05
C SER A 435 -13.09 13.34 -0.39
N ARG A 436 -12.72 14.40 -1.13
CA ARG A 436 -12.10 15.63 -0.56
C ARG A 436 -13.02 16.40 0.37
N ARG A 437 -14.32 16.17 0.29
CA ARG A 437 -15.32 16.78 1.16
C ARG A 437 -15.69 15.88 2.34
N ASN A 438 -15.20 14.63 2.38
CA ASN A 438 -15.49 13.73 3.48
C ASN A 438 -14.82 14.22 4.77
N PRO A 439 -15.58 14.65 5.79
CA PRO A 439 -15.02 15.15 7.04
C PRO A 439 -14.19 14.08 7.77
N TYR A 440 -14.51 12.79 7.59
CA TYR A 440 -13.78 11.71 8.24
C TYR A 440 -12.33 11.64 7.73
N ILE A 441 -12.12 11.76 6.42
CA ILE A 441 -10.77 11.80 5.85
C ILE A 441 -9.97 13.01 6.35
N LYS A 442 -10.62 14.16 6.53
CA LYS A 442 -9.96 15.35 7.09
C LYS A 442 -9.57 15.16 8.56
N MET A 443 -10.43 14.51 9.35
CA MET A 443 -10.13 14.13 10.73
C MET A 443 -8.91 13.20 10.80
N LEU A 444 -8.88 12.16 9.97
CA LEU A 444 -7.72 11.24 9.89
C LEU A 444 -6.44 11.94 9.43
N GLN A 445 -6.53 12.95 8.56
CA GLN A 445 -5.38 13.75 8.14
C GLN A 445 -4.85 14.64 9.27
N ALA A 446 -5.73 15.26 10.04
CA ALA A 446 -5.34 16.01 11.23
C ALA A 446 -4.69 15.08 12.26
N GLN A 447 -5.24 13.88 12.47
CA GLN A 447 -4.62 12.81 13.28
C GLN A 447 -3.23 12.43 12.76
N GLN A 448 -3.04 12.21 11.45
CA GLN A 448 -1.73 11.91 10.87
C GLN A 448 -0.70 13.01 11.14
N ARG A 449 -1.12 14.28 11.13
CA ARG A 449 -0.26 15.42 11.46
C ARG A 449 -0.08 15.64 12.97
N ARG A 450 -0.69 14.78 13.81
CA ARG A 450 -0.74 14.89 15.27
C ARG A 450 -1.38 16.21 15.74
N ASP A 451 -2.23 16.82 14.92
CA ASP A 451 -3.05 17.97 15.29
C ASP A 451 -4.35 17.46 15.92
N TRP A 452 -4.24 17.01 17.17
CA TRP A 452 -5.35 16.38 17.89
C TRP A 452 -6.54 17.32 18.07
N ASN A 453 -6.28 18.62 18.26
CA ASN A 453 -7.31 19.62 18.46
C ASN A 453 -8.13 19.84 17.19
N GLU A 454 -7.48 19.98 16.03
CA GLU A 454 -8.18 20.09 14.75
C GLU A 454 -8.95 18.82 14.42
N ALA A 455 -8.36 17.65 14.70
CA ALA A 455 -9.01 16.36 14.49
C ALA A 455 -10.29 16.23 15.33
N ILE A 456 -10.23 16.57 16.62
CA ILE A 456 -11.39 16.61 17.54
C ILE A 456 -12.44 17.59 17.02
N ARG A 457 -12.04 18.81 16.67
CA ARG A 457 -12.96 19.86 16.19
C ARG A 457 -13.71 19.41 14.95
N ILE A 458 -13.02 18.80 13.98
CA ILE A 458 -13.64 18.23 12.78
C ILE A 458 -14.60 17.10 13.16
N GLY A 459 -14.18 16.21 14.07
CA GLY A 459 -14.96 15.06 14.50
C GLY A 459 -16.26 15.45 15.19
N GLU A 460 -16.17 16.28 16.23
CA GLU A 460 -17.32 16.77 17.01
C GLU A 460 -18.32 17.53 16.14
N ALA A 461 -17.83 18.38 15.23
CA ALA A 461 -18.68 19.11 14.28
C ALA A 461 -19.46 18.20 13.30
N ASN A 462 -19.07 16.93 13.15
CA ASN A 462 -19.69 15.99 12.22
C ASN A 462 -20.34 14.77 12.91
N LEU A 463 -20.40 14.72 14.25
CA LEU A 463 -21.04 13.62 15.00
C LEU A 463 -22.48 13.32 14.54
N LYS A 464 -23.28 14.36 14.27
CA LYS A 464 -24.66 14.18 13.78
C LYS A 464 -24.71 13.42 12.45
N LYS A 465 -23.73 13.62 11.55
CA LYS A 465 -23.63 12.90 10.27
C LYS A 465 -23.18 11.45 10.46
N TRP A 466 -22.42 11.18 11.51
CA TRP A 466 -21.90 9.86 11.84
C TRP A 466 -22.75 9.10 12.86
N LYS A 467 -23.95 9.59 13.19
CA LYS A 467 -24.81 8.95 14.21
C LYS A 467 -25.00 7.45 13.97
N GLY A 468 -25.12 7.03 12.70
CA GLY A 468 -25.28 5.63 12.30
C GLY A 468 -23.99 4.93 11.86
N ASP A 469 -22.82 5.54 12.03
CA ASP A 469 -21.53 4.99 11.61
C ASP A 469 -20.55 4.95 12.80
N PRO A 470 -20.31 3.77 13.40
CA PRO A 470 -19.45 3.65 14.58
C PRO A 470 -17.96 3.78 14.27
N ALA A 471 -17.52 3.60 13.02
CA ALA A 471 -16.11 3.65 12.65
C ALA A 471 -15.46 5.03 12.89
N PRO A 472 -15.95 6.14 12.30
CA PRO A 472 -15.37 7.47 12.55
C PRO A 472 -15.52 7.92 14.01
N ARG A 473 -16.55 7.44 14.72
CA ARG A 473 -16.75 7.72 16.15
C ARG A 473 -15.73 6.99 17.03
N THR A 474 -15.38 5.76 16.68
CA THR A 474 -14.33 4.98 17.36
C THR A 474 -12.97 5.66 17.18
N ASP A 475 -12.64 6.10 15.96
CA ASP A 475 -11.41 6.85 15.71
C ASP A 475 -11.40 8.20 16.43
N LEU A 476 -12.54 8.90 16.52
CA LEU A 476 -12.65 10.13 17.31
C LEU A 476 -12.38 9.88 18.80
N ALA A 477 -12.90 8.80 19.37
CA ALA A 477 -12.61 8.44 20.77
C ALA A 477 -11.11 8.17 20.97
N LEU A 478 -10.46 7.46 20.04
CA LEU A 478 -9.02 7.26 20.02
C LEU A 478 -8.25 8.60 19.94
N ILE A 479 -8.69 9.54 19.10
CA ILE A 479 -8.08 10.87 18.98
C ILE A 479 -8.26 11.67 20.29
N LYS A 480 -9.44 11.63 20.92
CA LYS A 480 -9.70 12.25 22.23
C LYS A 480 -8.75 11.71 23.30
N TRP A 481 -8.52 10.39 23.30
CA TRP A 481 -7.54 9.77 24.17
C TRP A 481 -6.13 10.34 23.95
N MET A 482 -5.68 10.42 22.68
CA MET A 482 -4.37 10.98 22.34
C MET A 482 -4.22 12.45 22.74
N ALA A 483 -5.33 13.20 22.76
CA ALA A 483 -5.38 14.59 23.24
C ALA A 483 -5.42 14.73 24.78
N GLY A 484 -5.43 13.62 25.53
CA GLY A 484 -5.53 13.62 26.99
C GLY A 484 -6.96 13.61 27.55
N ARG A 485 -8.00 13.64 26.71
CA ARG A 485 -9.42 13.54 27.10
C ARG A 485 -9.81 12.07 27.32
N ARG A 486 -9.14 11.41 28.26
CA ARG A 486 -9.19 9.94 28.45
C ARG A 486 -10.57 9.45 28.91
N ASP A 487 -11.17 10.09 29.90
CA ASP A 487 -12.47 9.64 30.43
C ASP A 487 -13.60 9.78 29.40
N GLU A 488 -13.57 10.87 28.62
CA GLU A 488 -14.51 11.08 27.53
C GLU A 488 -14.35 10.02 26.42
N ALA A 489 -13.11 9.65 26.08
CA ALA A 489 -12.85 8.59 25.11
C ALA A 489 -13.42 7.23 25.57
N ILE A 490 -13.27 6.89 26.85
CA ILE A 490 -13.81 5.64 27.41
C ILE A 490 -15.35 5.68 27.43
N ALA A 491 -15.94 6.81 27.80
CA ALA A 491 -17.40 6.99 27.77
C ALA A 491 -17.97 6.86 26.35
N ASP A 492 -17.34 7.51 25.35
CA ASP A 492 -17.73 7.42 23.94
C ASP A 492 -17.67 5.96 23.45
N LEU A 493 -16.62 5.22 23.81
CA LEU A 493 -16.49 3.80 23.44
C LEU A 493 -17.51 2.91 24.15
N ALA A 494 -17.88 3.20 25.40
CA ALA A 494 -18.95 2.50 26.09
C ALA A 494 -20.30 2.68 25.37
N GLU A 495 -20.66 3.92 25.01
CA GLU A 495 -21.87 4.25 24.25
C GLU A 495 -21.89 3.52 22.89
N LEU A 496 -20.75 3.48 22.20
CA LEU A 496 -20.61 2.81 20.90
C LEU A 496 -20.81 1.29 21.00
N ARG A 497 -20.30 0.65 22.07
CA ARG A 497 -20.49 -0.79 22.28
C ARG A 497 -21.95 -1.14 22.57
N GLU A 498 -22.66 -0.28 23.30
CA GLU A 498 -24.09 -0.44 23.55
C GLU A 498 -24.93 -0.19 22.29
N SER A 499 -24.63 0.88 21.56
CA SER A 499 -25.39 1.28 20.37
C SER A 499 -25.11 0.39 19.15
N PHE A 500 -23.91 -0.17 19.04
CA PHE A 500 -23.46 -0.96 17.88
C PHE A 500 -22.83 -2.29 18.30
N PRO A 501 -23.57 -3.20 18.99
CA PRO A 501 -23.07 -4.43 19.63
C PRO A 501 -22.32 -5.42 18.70
N LYS A 502 -22.35 -5.21 17.38
CA LYS A 502 -21.66 -6.04 16.38
C LYS A 502 -20.38 -5.41 15.79
N PHE A 503 -20.08 -4.13 16.08
CA PHE A 503 -18.94 -3.42 15.48
C PHE A 503 -17.64 -3.60 16.29
N LYS A 504 -17.05 -4.79 16.24
CA LYS A 504 -16.07 -5.27 17.24
C LYS A 504 -14.81 -4.41 17.44
N GLN A 505 -14.52 -3.50 16.52
CA GLN A 505 -13.43 -2.53 16.64
C GLN A 505 -13.55 -1.62 17.88
N SER A 506 -14.76 -1.23 18.32
CA SER A 506 -14.93 -0.38 19.52
C SER A 506 -14.56 -1.10 20.82
N TRP A 507 -14.82 -2.41 20.91
CA TRP A 507 -14.38 -3.26 22.04
C TRP A 507 -12.87 -3.38 22.08
N LEU A 508 -12.24 -3.68 20.95
CA LEU A 508 -10.78 -3.85 20.89
C LEU A 508 -10.06 -2.53 21.18
N THR A 509 -10.58 -1.41 20.70
CA THR A 509 -10.07 -0.08 21.02
C THR A 509 -10.21 0.17 22.52
N ALA A 510 -11.39 -0.06 23.12
CA ALA A 510 -11.60 0.09 24.56
C ALA A 510 -10.67 -0.82 25.38
N ALA A 511 -10.49 -2.08 24.98
CA ALA A 511 -9.61 -3.03 25.65
C ALA A 511 -8.15 -2.53 25.66
N ILE A 512 -7.64 -2.01 24.53
CA ILE A 512 -6.30 -1.43 24.44
C ILE A 512 -6.15 -0.17 25.31
N LEU A 513 -7.17 0.68 25.38
CA LEU A 513 -7.15 1.87 26.23
C LEU A 513 -7.19 1.50 27.72
N GLU A 514 -8.00 0.51 28.11
CA GLU A 514 -8.02 0.01 29.49
C GLU A 514 -6.72 -0.71 29.88
N LEU A 515 -6.11 -1.45 28.96
CA LEU A 515 -4.74 -1.99 29.14
C LEU A 515 -3.77 -0.84 29.44
N SER A 516 -3.88 0.26 28.68
CA SER A 516 -3.02 1.44 28.85
C SER A 516 -3.26 2.21 30.16
N ARG A 517 -4.40 1.99 30.83
CA ARG A 517 -4.71 2.51 32.18
C ARG A 517 -4.21 1.61 33.31
N GLY A 518 -3.74 0.40 32.99
CA GLY A 518 -3.45 -0.61 34.01
C GLY A 518 -4.68 -1.41 34.47
N ASN A 519 -5.84 -1.23 33.82
CA ASN A 519 -7.07 -1.93 34.17
C ASN A 519 -7.15 -3.31 33.48
N TYR A 520 -6.15 -4.16 33.74
CA TYR A 520 -5.91 -5.39 32.98
C TYR A 520 -7.09 -6.37 32.98
N HIS A 521 -7.81 -6.51 34.10
CA HIS A 521 -9.00 -7.39 34.15
C HIS A 521 -10.13 -6.91 33.24
N VAL A 522 -10.38 -5.58 33.20
CA VAL A 522 -11.39 -4.99 32.33
C VAL A 522 -10.98 -5.13 30.87
N ALA A 523 -9.71 -4.85 30.55
CA ALA A 523 -9.15 -5.01 29.22
C ALA A 523 -9.28 -6.45 28.70
N THR A 524 -8.89 -7.45 29.51
CA THR A 524 -9.06 -8.87 29.18
C THR A 524 -10.51 -9.22 28.92
N LYS A 525 -11.44 -8.80 29.80
CA LYS A 525 -12.87 -9.08 29.61
C LYS A 525 -13.38 -8.52 28.29
N LEU A 526 -13.10 -7.24 28.01
CA LEU A 526 -13.51 -6.58 26.76
C LEU A 526 -12.94 -7.26 25.52
N ALA A 527 -11.69 -7.69 25.58
CA ALA A 527 -11.05 -8.40 24.49
C ALA A 527 -11.72 -9.77 24.26
N LEU A 528 -11.90 -10.58 25.31
CA LEU A 528 -12.50 -11.91 25.16
C LEU A 528 -13.98 -11.86 24.74
N GLU A 529 -14.76 -10.87 25.19
CA GLU A 529 -16.12 -10.61 24.67
C GLU A 529 -16.11 -10.22 23.18
N ALA A 530 -15.03 -9.59 22.70
CA ALA A 530 -14.87 -9.31 21.29
C ALA A 530 -14.54 -10.57 20.47
N ALA A 531 -13.81 -11.51 21.08
CA ALA A 531 -13.40 -12.77 20.45
C ALA A 531 -14.59 -13.68 20.10
N GLU A 532 -15.68 -13.64 20.88
CA GLU A 532 -16.89 -14.42 20.63
C GLU A 532 -17.49 -14.16 19.24
N ASP A 533 -17.44 -12.91 18.77
CA ASP A 533 -17.90 -12.51 17.43
C ASP A 533 -16.77 -12.49 16.39
N LEU A 534 -15.53 -12.73 16.82
CA LEU A 534 -14.31 -12.71 16.00
C LEU A 534 -13.46 -13.99 16.19
N PRO A 535 -14.00 -15.20 15.98
CA PRO A 535 -13.30 -16.46 16.32
C PRO A 535 -12.02 -16.72 15.50
N ASP A 536 -11.87 -16.03 14.36
CA ASP A 536 -10.73 -16.13 13.45
C ASP A 536 -9.72 -14.98 13.62
N ASP A 537 -9.91 -14.13 14.62
CA ASP A 537 -9.10 -12.95 14.86
C ASP A 537 -8.20 -13.14 16.08
N MET A 538 -6.90 -12.95 15.89
CA MET A 538 -5.91 -13.07 16.96
C MET A 538 -5.84 -11.84 17.87
N ALA A 539 -6.26 -10.64 17.43
CA ALA A 539 -6.05 -9.43 18.23
C ALA A 539 -6.73 -9.45 19.62
N PRO A 540 -7.97 -9.94 19.78
CA PRO A 540 -8.56 -10.15 21.11
C PRO A 540 -7.64 -10.95 22.04
N HIS A 541 -7.13 -12.09 21.55
CA HIS A 541 -6.28 -13.00 22.31
C HIS A 541 -4.90 -12.40 22.60
N VAL A 542 -4.33 -11.64 21.66
CA VAL A 542 -3.07 -10.90 21.87
C VAL A 542 -3.22 -9.82 22.95
N ILE A 543 -4.33 -9.07 22.96
CA ILE A 543 -4.60 -8.07 24.02
C ILE A 543 -4.77 -8.76 25.38
N ALA A 544 -5.54 -9.85 25.43
CA ALA A 544 -5.74 -10.63 26.64
C ALA A 544 -4.40 -11.20 27.16
N ALA A 545 -3.59 -11.80 26.29
CA ALA A 545 -2.25 -12.33 26.62
C ALA A 545 -1.35 -11.25 27.24
N ARG A 546 -1.30 -10.05 26.63
CA ARG A 546 -0.54 -8.91 27.18
C ARG A 546 -1.02 -8.52 28.58
N CYS A 547 -2.33 -8.50 28.81
CA CYS A 547 -2.88 -8.26 30.15
C CYS A 547 -2.50 -9.35 31.15
N GLN A 548 -2.59 -10.64 30.77
CA GLN A 548 -2.23 -11.75 31.65
C GLN A 548 -0.76 -11.76 32.04
N ARG A 549 0.12 -11.41 31.09
CA ARG A 549 1.54 -11.18 31.40
C ARG A 549 1.71 -10.13 32.49
N LEU A 550 1.07 -8.98 32.36
CA LEU A 550 1.20 -7.88 33.33
C LEU A 550 0.56 -8.20 34.69
N LEU A 551 -0.37 -9.15 34.73
CA LEU A 551 -0.95 -9.72 35.95
C LEU A 551 -0.11 -10.86 36.56
N GLY A 552 0.90 -11.36 35.83
CA GLY A 552 1.70 -12.52 36.24
C GLY A 552 1.00 -13.88 36.10
N ASP A 553 -0.12 -13.95 35.37
CA ASP A 553 -0.88 -15.20 35.16
C ASP A 553 -0.34 -15.96 33.94
N VAL A 554 0.73 -16.74 34.17
CA VAL A 554 1.45 -17.46 33.11
C VAL A 554 0.58 -18.54 32.46
N ASP A 555 -0.32 -19.17 33.22
CA ASP A 555 -1.19 -20.23 32.71
C ASP A 555 -2.20 -19.69 31.70
N LYS A 556 -2.86 -18.57 32.01
CA LYS A 556 -3.76 -17.92 31.04
C LYS A 556 -3.01 -17.33 29.87
N LEU A 557 -1.81 -16.79 30.08
CA LEU A 557 -0.95 -16.35 28.98
C LEU A 557 -0.66 -17.51 28.02
N ARG A 558 -0.34 -18.70 28.53
CA ARG A 558 -0.09 -19.90 27.73
C ARG A 558 -1.32 -20.30 26.92
N GLU A 559 -2.49 -20.33 27.54
CA GLU A 559 -3.76 -20.61 26.86
C GLU A 559 -3.99 -19.63 25.67
N GLN A 560 -3.80 -18.33 25.90
CA GLN A 560 -3.95 -17.34 24.83
C GLN A 560 -2.89 -17.50 23.74
N SER A 561 -1.64 -17.86 24.10
CA SER A 561 -0.58 -18.14 23.14
C SER A 561 -0.96 -19.31 22.22
N GLU A 562 -1.45 -20.41 22.78
CA GLU A 562 -1.89 -21.59 22.01
C GLU A 562 -3.03 -21.26 21.05
N ILE A 563 -3.99 -20.44 21.47
CA ILE A 563 -5.08 -19.97 20.61
C ILE A 563 -4.54 -19.14 19.44
N VAL A 564 -3.64 -18.17 19.71
CA VAL A 564 -3.04 -17.33 18.66
C VAL A 564 -2.28 -18.19 17.65
N THR A 565 -1.46 -19.14 18.11
CA THR A 565 -0.74 -20.09 17.26
C THR A 565 -1.70 -20.94 16.43
N LYS A 566 -2.85 -21.36 16.98
CA LYS A 566 -3.87 -22.11 16.23
C LYS A 566 -4.56 -21.27 15.15
N ILE A 567 -4.85 -19.99 15.43
CA ILE A 567 -5.55 -19.08 14.49
C ILE A 567 -4.66 -18.74 13.29
N ASP A 568 -3.40 -18.37 13.55
CA ASP A 568 -2.42 -18.05 12.53
C ASP A 568 -0.98 -18.34 13.02
N PRO A 569 -0.47 -19.56 12.75
CA PRO A 569 0.91 -19.93 13.08
C PRO A 569 1.98 -19.09 12.35
N GLY A 570 1.60 -18.38 11.29
CA GLY A 570 2.50 -17.54 10.49
C GLY A 570 2.52 -16.07 10.93
N SER A 571 1.76 -15.69 11.95
CA SER A 571 1.73 -14.33 12.49
C SER A 571 2.92 -14.06 13.40
N SER A 572 3.41 -12.81 13.42
CA SER A 572 4.48 -12.39 14.34
C SER A 572 4.10 -12.47 15.82
N SER A 573 2.80 -12.46 16.11
CA SER A 573 2.28 -12.55 17.48
C SER A 573 2.43 -13.94 18.07
N ALA A 574 2.30 -15.01 17.28
CA ALA A 574 2.42 -16.38 17.78
C ALA A 574 3.79 -16.67 18.44
N PRO A 575 4.94 -16.55 17.74
CA PRO A 575 6.24 -16.78 18.38
C PRO A 575 6.54 -15.75 19.48
N ALA A 576 5.99 -14.53 19.40
CA ALA A 576 6.20 -13.52 20.44
C ALA A 576 5.55 -13.90 21.78
N LEU A 577 4.34 -14.49 21.75
CA LEU A 577 3.67 -14.97 22.95
C LEU A 577 4.31 -16.27 23.46
N GLU A 578 4.72 -17.19 22.57
CA GLU A 578 5.44 -18.41 22.95
C GLU A 578 6.77 -18.08 23.64
N MET A 579 7.50 -17.09 23.11
CA MET A 579 8.70 -16.56 23.76
C MET A 579 8.40 -16.06 25.16
N LEU A 580 7.33 -15.28 25.33
CA LEU A 580 6.95 -14.74 26.64
C LEU A 580 6.65 -15.82 27.66
N VAL A 581 5.92 -16.87 27.27
CA VAL A 581 5.67 -18.03 28.13
C VAL A 581 6.99 -18.68 28.52
N ALA A 582 7.86 -18.97 27.55
CA ALA A 582 9.16 -19.60 27.79
C ALA A 582 10.06 -18.75 28.72
N MET A 583 10.06 -17.42 28.55
CA MET A 583 10.80 -16.50 29.42
C MET A 583 10.33 -16.56 30.86
N LEU A 584 9.01 -16.56 31.08
CA LEU A 584 8.42 -16.57 32.42
C LEU A 584 8.55 -17.94 33.12
N GLU A 585 8.66 -19.01 32.35
CA GLU A 585 8.93 -20.37 32.85
C GLU A 585 10.42 -20.67 33.08
N GLY A 586 11.33 -19.76 32.69
CA GLY A 586 12.78 -19.98 32.82
C GLY A 586 13.41 -20.78 31.66
N HIS A 587 12.68 -21.03 30.58
CA HIS A 587 13.14 -21.78 29.40
C HIS A 587 13.91 -20.90 28.40
N GLY A 588 15.08 -20.39 28.82
CA GLY A 588 15.85 -19.38 28.07
C GLY A 588 16.23 -19.77 26.63
N SER A 589 16.60 -21.03 26.37
CA SER A 589 16.98 -21.48 25.02
C SER A 589 15.81 -21.44 24.03
N VAL A 590 14.61 -21.84 24.48
CA VAL A 590 13.37 -21.77 23.69
C VAL A 590 12.98 -20.32 23.45
N ALA A 591 13.10 -19.47 24.47
CA ALA A 591 12.83 -18.05 24.34
C ALA A 591 13.76 -17.37 23.32
N TRP A 592 15.06 -17.69 23.30
CA TRP A 592 16.00 -17.19 22.29
C TRP A 592 15.61 -17.57 20.86
N GLN A 593 15.28 -18.85 20.65
CA GLN A 593 14.82 -19.32 19.34
C GLN A 593 13.57 -18.55 18.89
N LYS A 594 12.61 -18.34 19.79
CA LYS A 594 11.37 -17.65 19.49
C LYS A 594 11.57 -16.14 19.25
N LEU A 595 12.53 -15.51 19.94
CA LEU A 595 12.93 -14.13 19.65
C LEU A 595 13.40 -13.98 18.20
N GLU A 596 14.27 -14.87 17.74
CA GLU A 596 14.76 -14.83 16.35
C GLU A 596 13.63 -15.03 15.34
N GLU A 597 12.69 -15.94 15.61
CA GLU A 597 11.50 -16.16 14.77
C GLU A 597 10.63 -14.90 14.71
N THR A 598 10.36 -14.27 15.86
CA THR A 598 9.57 -13.04 15.95
C THR A 598 10.24 -11.87 15.24
N GLU A 599 11.54 -11.66 15.40
CA GLU A 599 12.26 -10.55 14.77
C GLU A 599 12.32 -10.65 13.25
N LYS A 600 12.41 -11.87 12.72
CA LYS A 600 12.28 -12.12 11.27
C LYS A 600 10.89 -11.72 10.75
N GLN A 601 9.85 -11.88 11.56
CA GLN A 601 8.46 -11.60 11.17
C GLN A 601 7.99 -10.18 11.49
N ALA A 602 8.64 -9.47 12.39
CA ALA A 602 8.32 -8.11 12.78
C ALA A 602 9.59 -7.30 13.10
N PRO A 603 10.46 -7.06 12.10
CA PRO A 603 11.75 -6.42 12.30
C PRO A 603 11.58 -4.99 12.83
N GLY A 604 12.32 -4.68 13.90
CA GLY A 604 12.28 -3.36 14.56
C GLY A 604 10.94 -2.97 15.16
N ASP A 605 10.03 -3.94 15.36
CA ASP A 605 8.77 -3.69 16.05
C ASP A 605 9.04 -3.33 17.53
N PRO A 606 8.41 -2.26 18.06
CA PRO A 606 8.69 -1.80 19.42
C PRO A 606 8.33 -2.82 20.49
N PHE A 607 7.29 -3.64 20.30
CA PHE A 607 6.96 -4.69 21.27
C PHE A 607 8.08 -5.73 21.31
N VAL A 608 8.57 -6.14 20.14
CA VAL A 608 9.67 -7.12 20.03
C VAL A 608 10.96 -6.60 20.65
N LEU A 609 11.27 -5.31 20.53
CA LEU A 609 12.42 -4.71 21.19
C LEU A 609 12.29 -4.69 22.72
N LEU A 610 11.09 -4.46 23.26
CA LEU A 610 10.84 -4.59 24.71
C LEU A 610 11.06 -6.04 25.17
N LEU A 611 10.62 -7.01 24.37
CA LEU A 611 10.84 -8.42 24.67
C LEU A 611 12.33 -8.79 24.63
N ARG A 612 13.08 -8.30 23.63
CA ARG A 612 14.53 -8.45 23.57
C ARG A 612 15.21 -7.87 24.81
N ALA A 613 14.83 -6.67 25.23
CA ALA A 613 15.41 -6.03 26.42
C ALA A 613 15.22 -6.91 27.67
N GLU A 614 14.01 -7.42 27.90
CA GLU A 614 13.76 -8.32 29.02
C GLU A 614 14.47 -9.68 28.86
N MET A 615 14.54 -10.22 27.65
CA MET A 615 15.24 -11.48 27.37
C MET A 615 16.73 -11.39 27.70
N GLU A 616 17.40 -10.33 27.24
CA GLU A 616 18.80 -10.04 27.53
C GLU A 616 19.03 -9.84 29.04
N HIS A 617 18.11 -9.15 29.74
CA HIS A 617 18.21 -8.98 31.18
C HIS A 617 18.11 -10.31 31.95
N ARG A 618 17.17 -11.19 31.56
CA ARG A 618 16.93 -12.45 32.27
C ARG A 618 17.96 -13.53 31.98
N PHE A 619 18.44 -13.61 30.73
CA PHE A 619 19.21 -14.76 30.25
C PHE A 619 20.46 -14.39 29.43
N GLY A 620 20.74 -13.10 29.26
CA GLY A 620 21.78 -12.60 28.36
C GLY A 620 22.66 -11.55 29.03
N ASP A 621 22.92 -10.47 28.31
CA ASP A 621 23.83 -9.40 28.73
C ASP A 621 23.06 -8.14 29.15
N GLU A 622 23.32 -7.68 30.38
CA GLU A 622 22.67 -6.49 30.97
C GLU A 622 22.89 -5.20 30.17
N GLN A 623 24.05 -5.04 29.53
CA GLN A 623 24.31 -3.89 28.66
C GLN A 623 23.41 -3.95 27.41
N LYS A 624 23.30 -5.13 26.79
CA LYS A 624 22.42 -5.31 25.63
C LYS A 624 20.94 -5.12 25.99
N ALA A 625 20.55 -5.50 27.20
CA ALA A 625 19.21 -5.23 27.73
C ALA A 625 18.91 -3.72 27.75
N ARG A 626 19.85 -2.92 28.28
CA ARG A 626 19.74 -1.45 28.33
C ARG A 626 19.73 -0.80 26.95
N GLU A 627 20.55 -1.29 26.02
CA GLU A 627 20.58 -0.83 24.63
C GLU A 627 19.26 -1.10 23.90
N ALA A 628 18.69 -2.29 24.08
CA ALA A 628 17.40 -2.68 23.54
C ALA A 628 16.26 -1.85 24.15
N LEU A 629 16.27 -1.63 25.47
CA LEU A 629 15.30 -0.78 26.16
C LEU A 629 15.34 0.67 25.65
N SER A 630 16.55 1.24 25.54
CA SER A 630 16.74 2.60 25.00
C SER A 630 16.22 2.71 23.55
N SER A 631 16.46 1.69 22.73
CA SER A 631 15.94 1.64 21.36
C SER A 631 14.42 1.57 21.33
N ALA A 632 13.81 0.73 22.17
CA ALA A 632 12.35 0.67 22.31
C ALA A 632 11.76 2.03 22.75
N GLN A 633 12.37 2.69 23.74
CA GLN A 633 11.94 4.02 24.22
C GLN A 633 11.94 5.07 23.11
N ARG A 634 13.01 5.15 22.32
CA ARG A 634 13.10 6.09 21.19
C ARG A 634 11.98 5.85 20.17
N ILE A 635 11.71 4.59 19.85
CA ILE A 635 10.65 4.22 18.89
C ILE A 635 9.26 4.51 19.46
N LEU A 636 9.01 4.20 20.73
CA LEU A 636 7.72 4.44 21.38
C LEU A 636 7.40 5.94 21.52
N ALA A 637 8.41 6.77 21.75
CA ALA A 637 8.26 8.22 21.71
C ALA A 637 7.82 8.71 20.32
N ALA A 638 8.30 8.06 19.26
CA ALA A 638 7.89 8.33 17.88
C ALA A 638 6.52 7.71 17.53
N SER A 639 6.09 6.62 18.19
CA SER A 639 4.82 5.91 17.93
C SER A 639 3.92 5.87 19.19
N PRO A 640 3.28 6.99 19.57
CA PRO A 640 2.46 7.03 20.78
C PRO A 640 1.15 6.23 20.67
N MET A 641 0.73 5.86 19.45
CA MET A 641 -0.43 5.00 19.19
C MET A 641 -0.10 3.49 19.25
N SER A 642 1.10 3.11 19.66
CA SER A 642 1.48 1.70 19.87
C SER A 642 0.83 1.08 21.12
N PHE A 643 0.44 1.91 22.10
CA PHE A 643 -0.16 1.49 23.37
C PHE A 643 0.69 0.46 24.13
N LEU A 644 2.01 0.63 24.11
CA LEU A 644 2.99 -0.24 24.78
C LEU A 644 3.59 0.40 26.06
N GLN A 645 2.99 1.46 26.58
CA GLN A 645 3.49 2.15 27.77
C GLN A 645 3.51 1.26 29.03
N PRO A 646 2.47 0.44 29.31
CA PRO A 646 2.52 -0.49 30.44
C PRO A 646 3.64 -1.52 30.33
N GLU A 647 3.89 -2.06 29.14
CA GLU A 647 4.99 -3.00 28.90
C GLU A 647 6.35 -2.32 29.02
N LEU A 648 6.49 -1.09 28.50
CA LEU A 648 7.71 -0.31 28.68
C LEU A 648 7.99 -0.08 30.16
N GLU A 649 6.98 0.30 30.95
CA GLU A 649 7.13 0.51 32.39
C GLU A 649 7.50 -0.77 33.12
N HIS A 650 6.88 -1.90 32.75
CA HIS A 650 7.19 -3.20 33.30
C HIS A 650 8.66 -3.59 33.07
N VAL A 651 9.11 -3.53 31.81
CA VAL A 651 10.50 -3.88 31.46
C VAL A 651 11.50 -2.90 32.08
N ARG A 652 11.16 -1.60 32.12
CA ARG A 652 11.99 -0.59 32.79
C ARG A 652 12.19 -0.90 34.27
N LYS A 653 11.14 -1.26 34.99
CA LYS A 653 11.23 -1.62 36.42
C LYS A 653 12.06 -2.89 36.66
N LEU A 654 12.06 -3.83 35.70
CA LEU A 654 12.90 -5.03 35.78
C LEU A 654 14.38 -4.69 35.64
N ILE A 655 14.74 -3.91 34.61
CA ILE A 655 16.14 -3.58 34.27
C ILE A 655 16.70 -2.50 35.22
N ASP A 656 15.89 -1.51 35.57
CA ASP A 656 16.25 -0.38 36.43
C ASP A 656 15.29 -0.28 37.62
N PRO A 657 15.41 -1.19 38.61
CA PRO A 657 14.55 -1.15 39.79
C PRO A 657 14.77 0.18 40.55
N PRO A 658 13.70 0.85 41.00
CA PRO A 658 13.83 2.08 41.78
C PRO A 658 14.66 1.82 43.05
N ALA A 659 15.52 2.77 43.42
CA ALA A 659 16.49 2.64 44.52
C ALA A 659 15.89 2.18 45.86
N GLU A 660 14.59 2.42 46.10
CA GLU A 660 13.85 1.98 47.29
C GLU A 660 13.53 0.47 47.34
N THR A 661 13.74 -0.28 46.24
CA THR A 661 13.46 -1.73 46.16
C THR A 661 14.70 -2.61 46.29
N LEU A 662 15.89 -2.04 46.47
CA LEU A 662 17.05 -2.82 46.89
C LEU A 662 16.83 -3.21 48.37
N PRO A 663 16.69 -4.50 48.72
CA PRO A 663 16.70 -4.90 50.13
C PRO A 663 17.98 -4.33 50.74
N SER A 664 17.87 -3.60 51.86
CA SER A 664 19.02 -3.02 52.51
C SER A 664 20.04 -4.14 52.73
N LEU A 665 21.22 -4.04 52.10
CA LEU A 665 22.37 -4.90 52.36
C LEU A 665 22.98 -4.64 53.75
N ASN A 666 22.16 -4.22 54.72
CA ASN A 666 22.47 -4.31 56.13
C ASN A 666 22.19 -5.76 56.53
N GLY A 667 23.16 -6.63 56.27
CA GLY A 667 23.24 -7.89 56.99
C GLY A 667 23.21 -7.64 58.50
N PRO A 668 22.82 -8.64 59.32
CA PRO A 668 22.87 -8.50 60.77
C PRO A 668 24.25 -8.01 61.19
N GLU A 669 24.30 -6.94 61.99
CA GLU A 669 25.54 -6.49 62.61
C GLU A 669 26.21 -7.70 63.29
N PRO A 670 27.53 -7.91 63.11
CA PRO A 670 28.22 -8.95 63.82
C PRO A 670 28.02 -8.74 65.34
N PRO A 671 27.80 -9.80 66.13
CA PRO A 671 27.51 -9.67 67.54
C PRO A 671 28.63 -8.90 68.24
N SER A 672 28.26 -7.83 68.94
CA SER A 672 29.18 -7.05 69.75
C SER A 672 29.80 -7.94 70.81
N ILE A 673 31.12 -8.12 70.75
CA ILE A 673 31.88 -8.76 71.82
C ILE A 673 32.00 -7.75 72.96
N HIS A 674 31.23 -7.97 74.03
CA HIS A 674 31.45 -7.41 75.35
C HIS A 674 31.33 -8.49 76.42
#